data_AF-A0A7G2E091-F1
#
_entry.id   AF-A0A7G2E091-F1
#
_cell.length_a   1.000
_cell.length_b   1.000
_cell.length_c   1.000
_cell.angle_alpha   90.00
_cell.angle_beta   90.00
_cell.angle_gamma   90.00
#
_symmetry.space_group_name_H-M   'P 1'
#
loop_
_entity.id
_entity.type
_entity.pdbx_description
1 polymer ?
#
loop_
_entity_poly.entity_id
_entity_poly.type
_entity_poly.pdbx_seq_one_letter_code
_entity_poly.pdbx_strand_id
1 'polypeptide(L)'
;MESSSSIKEGKLYKDAKDHIAKGNYINALKILEDLIRIHREDQNAWLIRIKQGQVFLKLSLETENSDMEFTYLLGSVGCYSEDERLSSFCAKSLHMLANKLGSLMYYKKCLVKAKQALSVTFPDTTDSVARQIRMNEKKKEMLSVIKDAESKIASPETLVASTMKQVSKPKVLESEKIPDTREGVVKRLRSFWVRLDVKVKRDFMKVNIAKLLSFVETVRYRDGRDVLEKVLASARKDMIWTFWMCCSKRFSSAEECKNHLEEVHAADCQPGTKKDKFQRIGKDWARKISIGSWEPVDAAAAVEMIKNQLADVKAFASKCKNGWSKEWPLAADEERGKLLKEIKLLLVSLCDHKTLSCSVRDWVMHFPVKHLEKLEVSAQSLVYSRLVETPQSICFLECPELNQILDFLKKIKCKRNDGAELVRRAVDSFLDRTRVKEKIDFDPQFSYLLLDRRLLKSNNAPCDDDGTINVFDPIAHYAKAHAQGDDIIPWLYDYNSVDKIFPKPIREYNLDIWLAVLRAVQFTCRNMETKYTNQKLFLGYSATLTIIENICMSEDERRRNLQEDQWIRYASILCDRCEEIVPEISLARKIFVCAVRDVFEGALLPTFDVPDLDDCLNLIREQKTRSDDKVLESIGLLKLAVTYKVLLIESKILLIDNSRISLLNNLARLSSAIMNMERKAKADAVAADLALEEEKKPQSKKKNDKINKHRASTSKSSPFDQTVEHKPPVNLELKTVEEDSMEPENALASENGPLESSSKTQNQEEATKDGPAEMLDMPKEDSLSAHSESAIGGTAARYNSALDMTLKALLNIKVLKEDLKNNTQRFQQVPSALQHFFNAFVSESIKTEGVYSCILSDLLSSLEEVISKSSDAAKVVVAILEFWFCWKNPEGESLVTRLFTLAENERMSCRKCRWITNYPEKSSYAIVMPADSIRQLKCAFESMKFVDILKVIRMEYQKSCDIKTGGCGESNFVHHFISRCPPVFTIVLEWEKSETEKEISETTKALDLELDISRLYVGLEPNTNYRLVSMVGCGEEEEHFCLAYENNRWVNLGRESLAGEDVSNWKSAVIFFGDFKVNLRQESLSGEDDGNWKSVVSFFGERKIRPEILFYEAV
;
A
#
# COMPACT_ATOMS: atom_id res chain seq x y z
N MET A 1 -34.97 7.58 39.87
CA MET A 1 -34.80 8.24 38.54
C MET A 1 -33.51 9.08 38.58
N GLU A 2 -32.37 8.47 38.90
CA GLU A 2 -31.23 9.19 39.53
C GLU A 2 -29.87 8.99 38.84
N SER A 3 -29.78 8.13 37.82
CA SER A 3 -28.53 7.89 37.06
C SER A 3 -28.17 9.00 36.06
N SER A 4 -29.02 10.02 35.87
CA SER A 4 -28.94 10.98 34.77
C SER A 4 -27.92 12.12 34.95
N SER A 5 -27.41 12.33 36.17
CA SER A 5 -26.51 13.44 36.50
C SER A 5 -25.02 13.05 36.54
N SER A 6 -24.72 11.84 37.03
CA SER A 6 -23.39 11.31 37.38
C SER A 6 -22.27 11.70 36.40
N ILE A 7 -22.36 11.31 35.12
CA ILE A 7 -21.28 11.59 34.14
C ILE A 7 -21.08 13.09 33.87
N LYS A 8 -22.13 13.92 33.92
CA LYS A 8 -22.00 15.37 33.68
C LYS A 8 -21.43 16.12 34.89
N GLU A 9 -21.70 15.60 36.08
CA GLU A 9 -21.30 16.19 37.35
C GLU A 9 -19.95 15.66 37.86
N GLY A 10 -19.56 14.46 37.42
CA GLY A 10 -18.29 13.82 37.71
C GLY A 10 -17.09 14.69 37.35
N LYS A 11 -16.16 14.81 38.30
CA LYS A 11 -14.98 15.68 38.24
C LYS A 11 -14.19 15.49 36.94
N LEU A 12 -13.86 14.26 36.57
CA LEU A 12 -13.09 13.92 35.36
C LEU A 12 -13.71 14.44 34.06
N TYR A 13 -15.05 14.43 33.92
CA TYR A 13 -15.70 14.95 32.70
C TYR A 13 -15.68 16.49 32.64
N LYS A 14 -15.67 17.16 33.80
CA LYS A 14 -15.42 18.61 33.89
C LYS A 14 -13.96 18.92 33.57
N ASP A 15 -13.00 18.22 34.19
CA ASP A 15 -11.57 18.35 33.92
C ASP A 15 -11.25 18.16 32.42
N ALA A 16 -11.84 17.15 31.78
CA ALA A 16 -11.71 16.91 30.35
C ALA A 16 -12.26 18.08 29.50
N LYS A 17 -13.43 18.63 29.83
CA LYS A 17 -13.97 19.83 29.15
C LYS A 17 -13.05 21.04 29.30
N ASP A 18 -12.48 21.24 30.49
CA ASP A 18 -11.62 22.37 30.78
C ASP A 18 -10.27 22.25 30.05
N HIS A 19 -9.75 21.02 29.90
CA HIS A 19 -8.62 20.77 29.00
C HIS A 19 -8.95 21.09 27.53
N ILE A 20 -10.14 20.73 27.03
CA ILE A 20 -10.58 21.11 25.66
C ILE A 20 -10.65 22.64 25.51
N ALA A 21 -11.22 23.34 26.48
CA ALA A 21 -11.32 24.80 26.46
C ALA A 21 -9.94 25.48 26.48
N LYS A 22 -8.95 24.87 27.14
CA LYS A 22 -7.55 25.30 27.21
C LYS A 22 -6.68 24.76 26.06
N GLY A 23 -7.25 24.18 25.00
CA GLY A 23 -6.50 23.58 23.87
C GLY A 23 -5.63 22.35 24.20
N ASN A 24 -5.76 21.80 25.41
CA ASN A 24 -4.93 20.72 25.92
C ASN A 24 -5.47 19.33 25.50
N TYR A 25 -5.57 19.10 24.19
CA TYR A 25 -6.31 17.95 23.63
C TYR A 25 -5.80 16.58 24.05
N ILE A 26 -4.49 16.38 24.16
CA ILE A 26 -3.90 15.10 24.57
C ILE A 26 -4.38 14.70 25.97
N ASN A 27 -4.40 15.65 26.91
CA ASN A 27 -4.90 15.42 28.27
C ASN A 27 -6.42 15.19 28.28
N ALA A 28 -7.18 15.95 27.48
CA ALA A 28 -8.62 15.71 27.33
C ALA A 28 -8.91 14.31 26.76
N LEU A 29 -8.23 13.91 25.68
CA LEU A 29 -8.41 12.61 25.03
C LEU A 29 -8.05 11.45 25.97
N LYS A 30 -6.99 11.59 26.78
CA LYS A 30 -6.63 10.60 27.81
C LYS A 30 -7.77 10.39 28.81
N ILE A 31 -8.29 11.47 29.40
CA ILE A 31 -9.39 11.40 30.38
C ILE A 31 -10.68 10.87 29.73
N LEU A 32 -10.97 11.28 28.49
CA LEU A 32 -12.13 10.79 27.74
C LEU A 32 -12.01 9.29 27.44
N GLU A 33 -10.84 8.76 27.11
CA GLU A 33 -10.64 7.33 26.85
C GLU A 33 -10.80 6.48 28.12
N ASP A 34 -10.27 6.94 29.25
CA ASP A 34 -10.49 6.28 30.54
C ASP A 34 -11.97 6.30 30.93
N LEU A 35 -12.68 7.41 30.72
CA LEU A 35 -14.14 7.50 30.93
C LEU A 35 -14.94 6.60 29.97
N ILE A 36 -14.53 6.48 28.70
CA ILE A 36 -15.11 5.55 27.71
C ILE A 36 -14.96 4.10 28.16
N ARG A 37 -13.81 3.74 28.75
CA ARG A 37 -13.54 2.39 29.25
C ARG A 37 -14.34 2.06 30.50
N ILE A 38 -14.59 3.03 31.38
CA ILE A 38 -15.39 2.87 32.60
C ILE A 38 -16.89 2.82 32.29
N HIS A 39 -17.39 3.74 31.47
CA HIS A 39 -18.82 3.94 31.20
C HIS A 39 -19.28 3.30 29.88
N ARG A 40 -18.63 2.23 29.42
CA ARG A 40 -18.88 1.61 28.10
C ARG A 40 -20.34 1.22 27.86
N GLU A 41 -21.00 0.74 28.91
CA GLU A 41 -22.37 0.23 28.90
C GLU A 41 -23.41 1.25 29.41
N ASP A 42 -22.97 2.47 29.77
CA ASP A 42 -23.86 3.53 30.26
C ASP A 42 -24.67 4.14 29.11
N GLN A 43 -26.00 4.28 29.30
CA GLN A 43 -26.89 4.94 28.34
C GLN A 43 -26.47 6.39 27.99
N ASN A 44 -25.59 7.01 28.77
CA ASN A 44 -25.03 8.35 28.59
C ASN A 44 -23.63 8.40 27.96
N ALA A 45 -23.02 7.26 27.62
CA ALA A 45 -21.66 7.19 27.02
C ALA A 45 -21.50 8.09 25.76
N TRP A 46 -22.58 8.29 25.00
CA TRP A 46 -22.66 9.20 23.85
C TRP A 46 -22.20 10.64 24.15
N LEU A 47 -22.33 11.12 25.40
CA LEU A 47 -21.84 12.45 25.80
C LEU A 47 -20.31 12.52 25.76
N ILE A 48 -19.64 11.44 26.15
CA ILE A 48 -18.19 11.29 26.13
C ILE A 48 -17.72 11.15 24.68
N ARG A 49 -18.45 10.39 23.86
CA ARG A 49 -18.24 10.30 22.40
C ARG A 49 -18.39 11.64 21.68
N ILE A 50 -19.36 12.48 22.05
CA ILE A 50 -19.47 13.85 21.54
C ILE A 50 -18.20 14.63 21.81
N LYS A 51 -17.67 14.57 23.04
CA LYS A 51 -16.46 15.33 23.40
C LYS A 51 -15.22 14.82 22.65
N GLN A 52 -15.07 13.51 22.50
CA GLN A 52 -13.96 12.93 21.74
C GLN A 52 -14.03 13.29 20.25
N GLY A 53 -15.21 13.17 19.62
CA GLY A 53 -15.43 13.59 18.24
C GLY A 53 -15.25 15.08 18.01
N GLN A 54 -15.61 15.92 18.99
CA GLN A 54 -15.37 17.38 18.95
C GLN A 54 -13.89 17.74 19.02
N VAL A 55 -13.08 16.99 19.78
CA VAL A 55 -11.61 17.18 19.78
C VAL A 55 -11.03 16.85 18.43
N PHE A 56 -11.37 15.70 17.83
CA PHE A 56 -10.88 15.35 16.50
C PHE A 56 -11.33 16.34 15.42
N LEU A 57 -12.57 16.82 15.46
CA LEU A 57 -13.03 17.86 14.53
C LEU A 57 -12.24 19.18 14.71
N LYS A 58 -11.86 19.55 15.93
CA LYS A 58 -11.02 20.75 16.16
C LYS A 58 -9.58 20.54 15.70
N LEU A 59 -8.97 19.38 16.00
CA LEU A 59 -7.65 18.99 15.49
C LEU A 59 -7.59 18.96 13.96
N SER A 60 -8.68 18.54 13.28
CA SER A 60 -8.75 18.60 11.82
C SER A 60 -8.76 20.03 11.27
N LEU A 61 -9.36 20.98 11.99
CA LEU A 61 -9.41 22.39 11.59
C LEU A 61 -8.14 23.17 11.96
N GLU A 62 -7.32 22.63 12.86
CA GLU A 62 -6.08 23.25 13.36
C GLU A 62 -4.80 22.67 12.72
N THR A 63 -4.90 21.66 11.85
CA THR A 63 -3.75 21.03 11.18
C THR A 63 -3.64 21.44 9.71
N GLU A 64 -2.46 21.89 9.30
CA GLU A 64 -2.16 22.24 7.90
C GLU A 64 -1.89 21.02 7.01
N ASN A 65 -1.68 19.84 7.61
CA ASN A 65 -1.44 18.61 6.85
C ASN A 65 -2.78 17.96 6.45
N SER A 66 -3.07 17.97 5.15
CA SER A 66 -4.30 17.40 4.56
C SER A 66 -4.57 15.94 4.97
N ASP A 67 -3.55 15.11 5.12
CA ASP A 67 -3.70 13.70 5.47
C ASP A 67 -3.96 13.53 6.98
N MET A 68 -3.39 14.40 7.82
CA MET A 68 -3.73 14.50 9.24
C MET A 68 -5.18 14.96 9.43
N GLU A 69 -5.59 16.03 8.73
CA GLU A 69 -6.98 16.52 8.72
C GLU A 69 -7.95 15.38 8.37
N PHE A 70 -7.66 14.63 7.30
CA PHE A 70 -8.47 13.48 6.90
C PHE A 70 -8.53 12.41 8.00
N THR A 71 -7.39 12.09 8.62
CA THR A 71 -7.30 11.09 9.70
C THR A 71 -8.11 11.49 10.92
N TYR A 72 -8.04 12.75 11.34
CA TYR A 72 -8.86 13.27 12.44
C TYR A 72 -10.35 13.34 12.07
N LEU A 73 -10.72 13.75 10.85
CA LEU A 73 -12.12 13.71 10.38
C LEU A 73 -12.68 12.28 10.40
N LEU A 74 -11.89 11.28 9.99
CA LEU A 74 -12.27 9.87 10.05
C LEU A 74 -12.37 9.36 11.50
N GLY A 75 -11.50 9.82 12.39
CA GLY A 75 -11.59 9.58 13.84
C GLY A 75 -12.88 10.15 14.44
N SER A 76 -13.29 11.36 14.04
CA SER A 76 -14.55 11.96 14.49
C SER A 76 -15.78 11.18 14.01
N VAL A 77 -15.79 10.71 12.75
CA VAL A 77 -16.82 9.79 12.23
C VAL A 77 -16.85 8.50 13.04
N GLY A 78 -15.69 7.95 13.42
CA GLY A 78 -15.63 6.77 14.29
C GLY A 78 -16.34 6.99 15.63
N CYS A 79 -16.08 8.11 16.32
CA CYS A 79 -16.79 8.49 17.54
C CYS A 79 -18.31 8.68 17.35
N TYR A 80 -18.74 9.32 16.26
CA TYR A 80 -20.16 9.60 15.99
C TYR A 80 -20.91 8.41 15.36
N SER A 81 -20.22 7.34 14.95
CA SER A 81 -20.81 6.17 14.29
C SER A 81 -21.54 5.21 15.24
N GLU A 82 -21.27 5.29 16.54
CA GLU A 82 -21.68 4.30 17.55
C GLU A 82 -23.14 4.42 18.02
N ASP A 83 -23.70 5.63 17.96
CA ASP A 83 -24.97 5.94 18.60
C ASP A 83 -25.88 6.71 17.64
N GLU A 84 -27.14 6.27 17.54
CA GLU A 84 -28.10 6.82 16.59
C GLU A 84 -28.44 8.29 16.89
N ARG A 85 -28.36 8.70 18.16
CA ARG A 85 -28.54 10.10 18.62
C ARG A 85 -27.43 11.02 18.08
N LEU A 86 -26.30 10.45 17.65
CA LEU A 86 -25.17 11.17 17.05
C LEU A 86 -25.24 11.25 15.52
N SER A 87 -26.27 10.70 14.89
CA SER A 87 -26.37 10.60 13.42
C SER A 87 -26.25 11.95 12.70
N SER A 88 -26.65 13.07 13.32
CA SER A 88 -26.44 14.41 12.77
C SER A 88 -24.97 14.83 12.72
N PHE A 89 -24.19 14.59 13.79
CA PHE A 89 -22.74 14.82 13.80
C PHE A 89 -22.00 13.86 12.87
N CYS A 90 -22.45 12.61 12.81
CA CYS A 90 -21.94 11.59 11.90
C CYS A 90 -22.15 12.01 10.44
N ALA A 91 -23.35 12.46 10.08
CA ALA A 91 -23.68 12.92 8.73
C ALA A 91 -22.80 14.10 8.27
N LYS A 92 -22.61 15.13 9.10
CA LYS A 92 -21.69 16.25 8.78
C LYS A 92 -20.27 15.78 8.54
N SER A 93 -19.75 14.96 9.44
CA SER A 93 -18.36 14.50 9.39
C SER A 93 -18.13 13.58 8.17
N LEU A 94 -19.13 12.74 7.83
CA LEU A 94 -19.18 11.97 6.59
C LEU A 94 -19.29 12.85 5.34
N HIS A 95 -19.99 13.99 5.39
CA HIS A 95 -20.08 14.95 4.29
C HIS A 95 -18.74 15.62 4.01
N MET A 96 -18.02 16.04 5.07
CA MET A 96 -16.67 16.60 4.95
C MET A 96 -15.69 15.58 4.31
N LEU A 97 -15.67 14.33 4.78
CA LEU A 97 -14.88 13.26 4.17
C LEU A 97 -15.28 12.99 2.70
N ALA A 98 -16.58 13.02 2.39
CA ALA A 98 -17.09 12.81 1.04
C ALA A 98 -16.63 13.92 0.07
N ASN A 99 -16.73 15.18 0.50
CA ASN A 99 -16.27 16.33 -0.27
C ASN A 99 -14.75 16.30 -0.50
N LYS A 100 -13.98 15.87 0.50
CA LYS A 100 -12.51 15.82 0.41
C LYS A 100 -11.99 14.69 -0.50
N LEU A 101 -12.61 13.51 -0.45
CA LEU A 101 -12.23 12.36 -1.30
C LEU A 101 -12.96 12.25 -2.64
N GLY A 102 -14.03 13.02 -2.85
CA GLY A 102 -15.02 12.76 -3.90
C GLY A 102 -15.74 11.41 -3.75
N SER A 103 -15.71 10.79 -2.55
CA SER A 103 -16.10 9.39 -2.39
C SER A 103 -17.61 9.21 -2.31
N LEU A 104 -18.18 8.62 -3.37
CA LEU A 104 -19.57 8.15 -3.45
C LEU A 104 -19.96 7.24 -2.27
N MET A 105 -19.01 6.54 -1.64
CA MET A 105 -19.27 5.72 -0.45
C MET A 105 -19.61 6.59 0.76
N TYR A 106 -18.86 7.67 0.97
CA TYR A 106 -19.11 8.60 2.07
C TYR A 106 -20.36 9.43 1.83
N TYR A 107 -20.66 9.87 0.61
CA TYR A 107 -21.97 10.49 0.29
C TYR A 107 -23.14 9.55 0.58
N LYS A 108 -23.07 8.27 0.18
CA LYS A 108 -24.15 7.30 0.47
C LYS A 108 -24.31 7.00 1.96
N LYS A 109 -23.22 6.98 2.74
CA LYS A 109 -23.28 6.85 4.22
C LYS A 109 -23.80 8.12 4.91
N CYS A 110 -23.36 9.29 4.44
CA CYS A 110 -23.84 10.59 4.86
C CYS A 110 -25.36 10.69 4.68
N LEU A 111 -25.87 10.31 3.52
CA LEU A 111 -27.31 10.32 3.20
C LEU A 111 -28.13 9.48 4.20
N VAL A 112 -27.69 8.25 4.49
CA VAL A 112 -28.37 7.37 5.47
C VAL A 112 -28.38 8.00 6.86
N LYS A 113 -27.22 8.50 7.34
CA LYS A 113 -27.14 9.13 8.68
C LYS A 113 -27.86 10.48 8.75
N ALA A 114 -27.96 11.23 7.66
CA ALA A 114 -28.72 12.48 7.59
C ALA A 114 -30.24 12.22 7.61
N LYS A 115 -30.72 11.19 6.89
CA LYS A 115 -32.13 10.77 6.96
C LYS A 115 -32.49 10.19 8.34
N GLN A 116 -31.60 9.39 8.94
CA GLN A 116 -31.74 8.94 10.33
C GLN A 116 -31.74 10.11 11.33
N ALA A 117 -30.93 11.15 11.11
CA ALA A 117 -30.94 12.36 11.94
C ALA A 117 -32.24 13.20 11.84
N LEU A 118 -33.10 12.92 10.85
CA LEU A 118 -34.43 13.51 10.72
C LEU A 118 -35.54 12.64 11.35
N SER A 119 -35.31 11.33 11.53
CA SER A 119 -36.27 10.39 12.13
C SER A 119 -36.08 10.18 13.64
N VAL A 120 -34.94 10.56 14.21
CA VAL A 120 -34.71 10.51 15.67
C VAL A 120 -35.48 11.64 16.35
N THR A 121 -36.70 11.34 16.78
CA THR A 121 -37.46 12.16 17.72
C THR A 121 -36.77 12.12 19.09
N PHE A 122 -36.42 13.29 19.64
CA PHE A 122 -35.96 13.37 21.02
C PHE A 122 -37.19 13.30 21.95
N PRO A 123 -37.20 12.43 22.97
CA PRO A 123 -38.31 12.38 23.92
C PRO A 123 -38.42 13.67 24.74
N ASP A 124 -39.65 13.93 25.18
CA ASP A 124 -40.11 15.05 26.01
C ASP A 124 -39.29 15.29 27.30
N THR A 125 -39.34 16.47 27.95
CA THR A 125 -40.23 17.64 27.79
C THR A 125 -39.47 18.97 28.12
N THR A 126 -40.23 20.07 28.23
CA THR A 126 -39.88 21.41 28.76
C THR A 126 -39.17 22.39 27.82
N ASP A 127 -39.72 23.60 27.79
CA ASP A 127 -39.61 24.55 26.69
C ASP A 127 -38.40 25.50 26.79
N SER A 128 -37.83 25.82 25.63
CA SER A 128 -37.31 27.17 25.38
C SER A 128 -37.24 27.38 23.86
N VAL A 129 -37.67 28.56 23.40
CA VAL A 129 -37.66 28.95 21.98
C VAL A 129 -36.28 28.75 21.33
N ALA A 130 -35.19 29.03 22.07
CA ALA A 130 -33.82 28.79 21.61
C ALA A 130 -33.51 27.30 21.33
N ARG A 131 -34.16 26.35 22.00
CA ARG A 131 -34.05 24.90 21.72
C ARG A 131 -34.79 24.55 20.43
N GLN A 132 -35.98 25.12 20.22
CA GLN A 132 -36.78 24.97 19.01
C GLN A 132 -36.05 25.52 17.77
N ILE A 133 -35.46 26.71 17.88
CA ILE A 133 -34.61 27.33 16.84
C ILE A 133 -33.47 26.39 16.47
N ARG A 134 -32.69 25.90 17.46
CA ARG A 134 -31.56 24.99 17.21
C ARG A 134 -31.96 23.63 16.63
N MET A 135 -33.18 23.16 16.86
CA MET A 135 -33.72 21.97 16.18
C MET A 135 -34.09 22.28 14.72
N ASN A 136 -34.73 23.42 14.46
CA ASN A 136 -35.08 23.85 13.10
C ASN A 136 -33.83 24.17 12.25
N GLU A 137 -32.80 24.78 12.83
CA GLU A 137 -31.48 24.99 12.22
C GLU A 137 -30.85 23.65 11.81
N LYS A 138 -30.75 22.69 12.74
CA LYS A 138 -30.25 21.34 12.46
C LYS A 138 -31.07 20.63 11.39
N LYS A 139 -32.41 20.77 11.40
CA LYS A 139 -33.30 20.17 10.41
C LYS A 139 -33.03 20.75 9.01
N LYS A 140 -32.93 22.07 8.89
CA LYS A 140 -32.56 22.79 7.66
C LYS A 140 -31.18 22.39 7.15
N GLU A 141 -30.22 22.25 8.07
CA GLU A 141 -28.85 21.82 7.77
C GLU A 141 -28.81 20.37 7.24
N MET A 142 -29.47 19.41 7.91
CA MET A 142 -29.56 18.02 7.43
C MET A 142 -30.26 17.92 6.08
N LEU A 143 -31.29 18.73 5.82
CA LEU A 143 -31.94 18.81 4.50
C LEU A 143 -30.97 19.35 3.42
N SER A 144 -30.11 20.31 3.74
CA SER A 144 -29.10 20.80 2.79
C SER A 144 -28.01 19.76 2.51
N VAL A 145 -27.57 19.01 3.53
CA VAL A 145 -26.61 17.90 3.41
C VAL A 145 -27.20 16.75 2.59
N ILE A 146 -28.48 16.41 2.77
CA ILE A 146 -29.21 15.44 1.95
C ILE A 146 -29.23 15.90 0.48
N LYS A 147 -29.66 17.14 0.21
CA LYS A 147 -29.77 17.67 -1.15
C LYS A 147 -28.43 17.70 -1.89
N ASP A 148 -27.35 18.12 -1.22
CA ASP A 148 -26.01 18.07 -1.82
C ASP A 148 -25.59 16.62 -2.06
N ALA A 149 -25.66 15.73 -1.06
CA ALA A 149 -25.26 14.33 -1.21
C ALA A 149 -26.03 13.61 -2.33
N GLU A 150 -27.34 13.84 -2.47
CA GLU A 150 -28.15 13.30 -3.57
C GLU A 150 -27.70 13.86 -4.93
N SER A 151 -27.38 15.15 -5.04
CA SER A 151 -26.81 15.73 -6.28
C SER A 151 -25.45 15.14 -6.66
N LYS A 152 -24.56 14.86 -5.68
CA LYS A 152 -23.24 14.23 -5.91
C LYS A 152 -23.36 12.75 -6.27
N ILE A 153 -24.39 12.08 -5.74
CA ILE A 153 -24.74 10.68 -6.10
C ILE A 153 -25.31 10.59 -7.53
N ALA A 154 -26.03 11.61 -7.99
CA ALA A 154 -26.67 11.64 -9.32
C ALA A 154 -25.75 12.15 -10.46
N SER A 155 -24.65 12.85 -10.17
CA SER A 155 -23.74 13.41 -11.20
C SER A 155 -22.95 12.32 -11.94
N PRO A 156 -22.99 12.24 -13.29
CA PRO A 156 -22.27 11.22 -14.07
C PRO A 156 -20.73 11.23 -13.89
N GLU A 157 -20.14 12.41 -13.66
CA GLU A 157 -18.69 12.58 -13.39
C GLU A 157 -18.17 11.67 -12.27
N THR A 158 -19.02 11.35 -11.28
CA THR A 158 -18.67 10.51 -10.13
C THR A 158 -18.45 9.03 -10.51
N LEU A 159 -18.67 8.64 -11.77
CA LEU A 159 -18.28 7.33 -12.32
C LEU A 159 -16.88 7.34 -12.97
N VAL A 160 -16.43 8.49 -13.51
CA VAL A 160 -15.14 8.61 -14.22
C VAL A 160 -14.01 9.07 -13.28
N ALA A 161 -14.35 9.71 -12.15
CA ALA A 161 -13.40 10.16 -11.13
C ALA A 161 -12.80 9.02 -10.28
N SER A 162 -12.11 8.06 -10.93
CA SER A 162 -11.19 7.11 -10.28
C SER A 162 -9.76 7.68 -10.18
N THR A 163 -9.40 8.60 -11.08
CA THR A 163 -8.18 9.41 -10.98
C THR A 163 -8.24 10.27 -9.73
N MET A 164 -7.25 10.15 -8.85
CA MET A 164 -7.17 11.00 -7.67
C MET A 164 -7.06 12.47 -8.09
N LYS A 165 -7.89 13.35 -7.52
CA LYS A 165 -7.54 14.78 -7.47
C LYS A 165 -6.17 14.88 -6.80
N GLN A 166 -5.21 15.49 -7.46
CA GLN A 166 -3.92 15.78 -6.82
C GLN A 166 -4.18 16.60 -5.56
N VAL A 167 -3.83 16.04 -4.41
CA VAL A 167 -3.78 16.80 -3.16
C VAL A 167 -2.63 17.78 -3.31
N SER A 168 -2.92 19.07 -3.15
CA SER A 168 -1.94 20.15 -3.25
C SER A 168 -0.71 19.86 -2.39
N LYS A 169 0.50 20.15 -2.92
CA LYS A 169 1.79 19.93 -2.23
C LYS A 169 1.68 20.39 -0.77
N PRO A 170 2.11 19.57 0.22
CA PRO A 170 2.19 20.05 1.59
C PRO A 170 3.14 21.25 1.62
N LYS A 171 2.73 22.35 2.26
CA LYS A 171 3.69 23.42 2.58
C LYS A 171 4.79 22.81 3.43
N VAL A 172 6.04 23.02 3.03
CA VAL A 172 7.17 22.76 3.92
C VAL A 172 7.00 23.71 5.10
N LEU A 173 6.82 23.15 6.29
CA LEU A 173 6.79 23.91 7.52
C LEU A 173 8.18 24.56 7.68
N GLU A 174 8.27 25.87 7.47
CA GLU A 174 9.51 26.60 7.71
C GLU A 174 9.90 26.43 9.18
N SER A 175 11.05 25.80 9.41
CA SER A 175 11.66 25.76 10.74
C SER A 175 11.90 27.20 11.19
N GLU A 176 11.43 27.56 12.39
CA GLU A 176 11.55 28.91 12.95
C GLU A 176 12.96 29.46 12.75
N LYS A 177 13.05 30.71 12.27
CA LYS A 177 14.31 31.31 11.80
C LYS A 177 15.40 31.18 12.85
N ILE A 178 16.38 30.35 12.52
CA ILE A 178 17.60 30.18 13.28
C ILE A 178 18.31 31.53 13.39
N PRO A 179 18.61 32.04 14.60
CA PRO A 179 19.35 33.29 14.75
C PRO A 179 20.80 33.14 14.29
N ASP A 180 21.36 34.16 13.64
CA ASP A 180 22.66 34.13 12.94
C ASP A 180 23.87 33.70 13.79
N THR A 181 23.75 33.76 15.12
CA THR A 181 24.77 33.25 16.05
C THR A 181 24.97 31.72 15.96
N ARG A 182 23.98 30.97 15.46
CA ARG A 182 23.96 29.50 15.44
C ARG A 182 24.94 28.89 14.43
N GLU A 183 25.00 29.40 13.20
CA GLU A 183 25.85 28.84 12.13
C GLU A 183 27.36 29.00 12.44
N GLY A 184 27.73 30.13 13.07
CA GLY A 184 29.11 30.40 13.48
C GLY A 184 29.66 29.44 14.54
N VAL A 185 28.79 28.84 15.38
CA VAL A 185 29.18 27.83 16.37
C VAL A 185 29.45 26.48 15.68
N VAL A 186 28.55 26.03 14.80
CA VAL A 186 28.71 24.78 14.03
C VAL A 186 30.01 24.83 13.21
N LYS A 187 30.24 25.92 12.48
CA LYS A 187 31.45 26.10 11.66
C LYS A 187 32.73 26.04 12.50
N ARG A 188 32.71 26.61 13.72
CA ARG A 188 33.82 26.52 14.68
C ARG A 188 34.03 25.09 15.19
N LEU A 189 32.97 24.39 15.56
CA LEU A 189 33.03 23.00 16.02
C LEU A 189 33.57 22.04 14.95
N ARG A 190 33.11 22.16 13.69
CA ARG A 190 33.68 21.40 12.56
C ARG A 190 35.19 21.67 12.40
N SER A 191 35.61 22.94 12.45
CA SER A 191 37.04 23.31 12.34
C SER A 191 37.91 22.79 13.50
N PHE A 192 37.32 22.56 14.68
CA PHE A 192 38.00 21.92 15.81
C PHE A 192 38.04 20.40 15.62
N TRP A 193 36.92 19.78 15.26
CA TRP A 193 36.79 18.33 15.05
C TRP A 193 37.73 17.80 13.98
N VAL A 194 37.87 18.50 12.85
CA VAL A 194 38.81 18.15 11.77
C VAL A 194 40.26 18.08 12.27
N ARG A 195 40.64 18.89 13.27
CA ARG A 195 41.98 18.94 13.86
C ARG A 195 42.23 17.91 14.98
N LEU A 196 41.22 17.13 15.39
CA LEU A 196 41.40 16.08 16.39
C LEU A 196 41.99 14.81 15.78
N ASP A 197 42.89 14.18 16.51
CA ASP A 197 43.44 12.87 16.13
C ASP A 197 42.35 11.77 16.08
N VAL A 198 42.57 10.77 15.22
CA VAL A 198 41.69 9.62 15.01
C VAL A 198 41.43 8.84 16.30
N LYS A 199 42.42 8.70 17.19
CA LYS A 199 42.21 8.05 18.50
C LYS A 199 41.26 8.87 19.37
N VAL A 200 41.47 10.19 19.45
CA VAL A 200 40.63 11.10 20.24
C VAL A 200 39.18 11.08 19.73
N LYS A 201 38.96 11.09 18.40
CA LYS A 201 37.62 10.95 17.81
C LYS A 201 36.97 9.61 18.18
N ARG A 202 37.71 8.50 18.10
CA ARG A 202 37.21 7.15 18.44
C ARG A 202 36.95 6.96 19.94
N ASP A 203 37.71 7.64 20.81
CA ASP A 203 37.48 7.62 22.25
C ASP A 203 36.33 8.55 22.66
N PHE A 204 36.06 9.63 21.92
CA PHE A 204 34.88 10.50 22.12
C PHE A 204 33.54 9.76 21.88
N MET A 205 33.51 8.73 21.03
CA MET A 205 32.33 7.89 20.79
C MET A 205 31.91 7.02 21.99
N LYS A 206 32.75 6.92 23.03
CA LYS A 206 32.58 6.01 24.18
C LYS A 206 32.07 6.78 25.40
N VAL A 207 30.75 6.87 25.56
CA VAL A 207 30.14 7.60 26.67
C VAL A 207 30.11 6.73 27.93
N ASN A 208 31.01 7.02 28.88
CA ASN A 208 31.07 6.29 30.14
C ASN A 208 29.79 6.48 30.98
N ILE A 209 29.16 5.38 31.36
CA ILE A 209 27.83 5.35 31.98
C ILE A 209 27.84 5.97 33.39
N ALA A 210 28.87 5.72 34.20
CA ALA A 210 28.97 6.30 35.55
C ALA A 210 29.12 7.83 35.50
N LYS A 211 29.92 8.35 34.55
CA LYS A 211 30.02 9.80 34.30
C LYS A 211 28.70 10.39 33.80
N LEU A 212 27.99 9.69 32.91
CA LEU A 212 26.69 10.13 32.41
C LEU A 212 25.64 10.20 33.53
N LEU A 213 25.56 9.19 34.40
CA LEU A 213 24.65 9.18 35.55
C LEU A 213 24.95 10.33 36.53
N SER A 214 26.22 10.60 36.83
CA SER A 214 26.63 11.72 37.68
C SER A 214 26.33 13.09 37.04
N PHE A 215 26.52 13.24 35.73
CA PHE A 215 26.15 14.45 35.00
C PHE A 215 24.63 14.67 35.03
N VAL A 216 23.84 13.61 34.80
CA VAL A 216 22.37 13.69 34.88
C VAL A 216 21.89 13.99 36.30
N GLU A 217 22.50 13.43 37.35
CA GLU A 217 22.19 13.80 38.74
C GLU A 217 22.47 15.30 39.00
N THR A 218 23.56 15.83 38.44
CA THR A 218 23.94 17.25 38.56
C THR A 218 22.97 18.19 37.83
N VAL A 219 22.39 17.75 36.70
CA VAL A 219 21.54 18.59 35.82
C VAL A 219 20.03 18.38 36.03
N ARG A 220 19.62 17.22 36.56
CA ARG A 220 18.22 16.78 36.71
C ARG A 220 17.86 16.29 38.12
N TYR A 221 18.77 16.42 39.10
CA TYR A 221 18.64 15.85 40.44
C TYR A 221 18.48 14.32 40.43
N ARG A 222 18.22 13.72 41.60
CA ARG A 222 18.13 12.26 41.77
C ARG A 222 17.07 11.62 40.87
N ASP A 223 15.91 12.24 40.70
CA ASP A 223 14.82 11.72 39.86
C ASP A 223 15.28 11.41 38.42
N GLY A 224 16.07 12.31 37.82
CA GLY A 224 16.63 12.10 36.48
C GLY A 224 17.66 10.97 36.42
N ARG A 225 18.50 10.85 37.47
CA ARG A 225 19.48 9.75 37.61
C ARG A 225 18.75 8.41 37.71
N ASP A 226 17.73 8.32 38.55
CA ASP A 226 16.98 7.09 38.83
C ASP A 226 16.13 6.65 37.63
N VAL A 227 15.64 7.59 36.81
CA VAL A 227 15.01 7.28 35.52
C VAL A 227 16.02 6.69 34.54
N LEU A 228 17.20 7.31 34.40
CA LEU A 228 18.24 6.81 33.48
C LEU A 228 18.80 5.44 33.92
N GLU A 229 19.03 5.23 35.22
CA GLU A 229 19.50 3.95 35.76
C GLU A 229 18.48 2.82 35.50
N LYS A 230 17.18 3.10 35.64
CA LYS A 230 16.09 2.16 35.29
C LYS A 230 16.04 1.86 33.78
N VAL A 231 16.26 2.87 32.93
CA VAL A 231 16.37 2.70 31.48
C VAL A 231 17.57 1.79 31.14
N LEU A 232 18.76 2.08 31.66
CA LEU A 232 19.96 1.27 31.42
C LEU A 232 19.83 -0.17 31.94
N ALA A 233 19.16 -0.37 33.08
CA ALA A 233 18.86 -1.71 33.62
C ALA A 233 17.91 -2.51 32.70
N SER A 234 16.91 -1.86 32.09
CA SER A 234 16.05 -2.50 31.08
C SER A 234 16.80 -2.82 29.79
N ALA A 235 17.63 -1.90 29.27
CA ALA A 235 18.49 -2.15 28.11
C ALA A 235 19.36 -3.39 28.32
N ARG A 236 20.04 -3.47 29.48
CA ARG A 236 20.91 -4.59 29.86
C ARG A 236 20.19 -5.93 30.03
N LYS A 237 18.90 -5.91 30.38
CA LYS A 237 18.10 -7.12 30.56
C LYS A 237 17.47 -7.61 29.25
N ASP A 238 16.84 -6.70 28.52
CA ASP A 238 15.94 -7.04 27.42
C ASP A 238 16.61 -6.93 26.04
N MET A 239 17.81 -6.32 25.97
CA MET A 239 18.62 -6.12 24.75
C MET A 239 17.89 -5.41 23.59
N ILE A 240 16.89 -4.57 23.90
CA ILE A 240 16.14 -3.74 22.95
C ILE A 240 15.83 -2.36 23.55
N TRP A 241 15.96 -1.29 22.75
CA TRP A 241 15.60 0.09 23.12
C TRP A 241 14.11 0.41 22.90
N THR A 242 13.51 -0.26 21.92
CA THR A 242 12.13 -0.08 21.48
C THR A 242 11.29 -1.29 21.91
N PHE A 243 9.99 -1.07 22.10
CA PHE A 243 9.00 -2.13 22.27
C PHE A 243 7.61 -1.59 21.97
N TRP A 244 6.64 -2.48 21.78
CA TRP A 244 5.27 -2.07 21.52
C TRP A 244 4.44 -2.00 22.80
N MET A 245 3.58 -0.97 22.93
CA MET A 245 2.77 -0.72 24.11
C MET A 245 1.31 -0.42 23.81
N CYS A 246 0.42 -1.23 24.37
CA CYS A 246 -1.03 -0.99 24.36
C CYS A 246 -1.66 -1.51 25.65
N CYS A 247 -2.73 -0.85 26.14
CA CYS A 247 -3.35 -1.14 27.45
C CYS A 247 -2.38 -1.28 28.65
N SER A 248 -1.23 -0.60 28.61
CA SER A 248 -0.13 -0.71 29.58
C SER A 248 0.53 -2.11 29.66
N LYS A 249 0.25 -2.99 28.68
CA LYS A 249 1.03 -4.19 28.38
C LYS A 249 2.17 -3.84 27.42
N ARG A 250 3.28 -4.58 27.53
CA ARG A 250 4.44 -4.56 26.61
C ARG A 250 4.39 -5.80 25.73
N PHE A 251 4.74 -5.64 24.45
CA PHE A 251 4.83 -6.69 23.45
C PHE A 251 6.24 -6.70 22.83
N SER A 252 6.73 -7.89 22.48
CA SER A 252 8.05 -8.10 21.89
C SER A 252 8.10 -7.71 20.41
N SER A 253 6.96 -7.82 19.70
CA SER A 253 6.85 -7.55 18.27
C SER A 253 5.60 -6.73 17.89
N ALA A 254 5.65 -6.12 16.70
CA ALA A 254 4.52 -5.41 16.13
C ALA A 254 3.29 -6.34 15.90
N GLU A 255 3.52 -7.61 15.53
CA GLU A 255 2.45 -8.58 15.25
C GLU A 255 1.74 -9.03 16.54
N GLU A 256 2.48 -9.23 17.65
CA GLU A 256 1.87 -9.43 18.98
C GLU A 256 0.99 -8.24 19.40
N CYS A 257 1.50 -7.02 19.22
CA CYS A 257 0.75 -5.81 19.56
C CYS A 257 -0.52 -5.64 18.71
N LYS A 258 -0.40 -5.89 17.40
CA LYS A 258 -1.51 -5.92 16.44
C LYS A 258 -2.55 -6.98 16.79
N ASN A 259 -2.14 -8.19 17.17
CA ASN A 259 -3.05 -9.24 17.62
C ASN A 259 -3.83 -8.79 18.87
N HIS A 260 -3.14 -8.22 19.87
CA HIS A 260 -3.81 -7.63 21.04
C HIS A 260 -4.75 -6.46 20.68
N LEU A 261 -4.40 -5.61 19.71
CA LEU A 261 -5.28 -4.55 19.20
C LEU A 261 -6.54 -5.14 18.54
N GLU A 262 -6.42 -6.21 17.76
CA GLU A 262 -7.54 -6.92 17.14
C GLU A 262 -8.40 -7.67 18.18
N GLU A 263 -7.80 -8.27 19.22
CA GLU A 263 -8.49 -9.03 20.27
C GLU A 263 -9.15 -8.16 21.35
N VAL A 264 -8.60 -6.99 21.68
CA VAL A 264 -9.08 -6.16 22.81
C VAL A 264 -9.72 -4.85 22.35
N HIS A 265 -9.21 -4.23 21.29
CA HIS A 265 -9.72 -2.93 20.81
C HIS A 265 -10.66 -3.04 19.60
N ALA A 266 -10.67 -4.20 18.93
CA ALA A 266 -11.65 -4.60 17.92
C ALA A 266 -12.42 -5.89 18.32
N ALA A 267 -12.48 -6.20 19.62
CA ALA A 267 -13.08 -7.41 20.19
C ALA A 267 -14.53 -7.65 19.69
N ASP A 268 -15.38 -6.64 19.84
CA ASP A 268 -16.81 -6.62 19.47
C ASP A 268 -17.05 -6.92 17.97
N CYS A 269 -15.99 -6.83 17.17
CA CYS A 269 -16.01 -6.78 15.72
C CYS A 269 -15.46 -8.05 15.06
N GLN A 270 -15.05 -9.04 15.85
CA GLN A 270 -14.72 -10.38 15.34
C GLN A 270 -16.03 -11.05 14.87
N PRO A 271 -16.10 -11.61 13.65
CA PRO A 271 -17.22 -12.46 13.29
C PRO A 271 -17.26 -13.68 14.24
N GLY A 272 -18.47 -14.10 14.64
CA GLY A 272 -18.69 -14.93 15.82
C GLY A 272 -17.99 -16.29 15.84
N THR A 273 -17.56 -16.83 14.69
CA THR A 273 -16.69 -18.00 14.62
C THR A 273 -15.52 -17.81 13.66
N LYS A 274 -14.44 -18.59 13.86
CA LYS A 274 -13.36 -18.71 12.88
C LYS A 274 -13.81 -19.32 11.54
N LYS A 275 -14.98 -19.97 11.47
CA LYS A 275 -15.55 -20.50 10.22
C LYS A 275 -16.18 -19.40 9.35
N ASP A 276 -16.59 -18.28 9.94
CA ASP A 276 -17.22 -17.15 9.24
C ASP A 276 -16.21 -16.20 8.57
N LYS A 277 -14.90 -16.32 8.86
CA LYS A 277 -13.87 -15.51 8.20
C LYS A 277 -13.62 -16.03 6.78
N PHE A 278 -14.02 -15.26 5.77
CA PHE A 278 -13.83 -15.62 4.36
C PHE A 278 -12.39 -15.99 4.04
N GLN A 279 -12.20 -17.21 3.55
CA GLN A 279 -10.90 -17.67 3.09
C GLN A 279 -10.49 -16.84 1.87
N ARG A 280 -9.33 -16.20 2.02
CA ARG A 280 -8.61 -15.53 0.93
C ARG A 280 -8.00 -16.61 0.04
N ILE A 281 -8.00 -16.39 -1.26
CA ILE A 281 -7.44 -17.34 -2.22
C ILE A 281 -5.97 -17.63 -1.90
N GLY A 282 -5.64 -18.91 -1.80
CA GLY A 282 -4.29 -19.39 -1.53
C GLY A 282 -3.34 -19.13 -2.69
N LYS A 283 -2.03 -19.02 -2.37
CA LYS A 283 -0.96 -18.78 -3.35
C LYS A 283 -0.96 -19.76 -4.53
N ASP A 284 -1.51 -20.96 -4.35
CA ASP A 284 -1.54 -21.97 -5.41
C ASP A 284 -2.46 -21.61 -6.58
N TRP A 285 -3.73 -21.28 -6.32
CA TRP A 285 -4.68 -20.96 -7.39
C TRP A 285 -4.33 -19.63 -8.09
N ALA A 286 -3.69 -18.70 -7.38
CA ALA A 286 -3.09 -17.51 -7.99
C ALA A 286 -2.00 -17.88 -9.04
N ARG A 287 -1.11 -18.85 -8.74
CA ARG A 287 -0.16 -19.39 -9.72
C ARG A 287 -0.87 -20.08 -10.89
N LYS A 288 -1.93 -20.84 -10.62
CA LYS A 288 -2.75 -21.50 -11.66
C LYS A 288 -3.38 -20.50 -12.64
N ILE A 289 -3.78 -19.29 -12.23
CA ILE A 289 -4.23 -18.25 -13.16
C ILE A 289 -3.06 -17.75 -14.02
N SER A 290 -2.00 -17.26 -13.37
CA SER A 290 -0.95 -16.47 -14.04
C SER A 290 -0.16 -17.27 -15.08
N ILE A 291 0.14 -18.54 -14.78
CA ILE A 291 1.01 -19.41 -15.61
C ILE A 291 0.25 -19.99 -16.83
N GLY A 292 -1.09 -20.01 -16.80
CA GLY A 292 -1.90 -20.67 -17.83
C GLY A 292 -1.78 -20.09 -19.25
N SER A 293 -1.95 -20.97 -20.24
CA SER A 293 -2.15 -20.64 -21.66
C SER A 293 -3.65 -20.44 -21.93
N TRP A 294 -4.11 -19.19 -21.81
CA TRP A 294 -5.51 -18.79 -21.98
C TRP A 294 -5.86 -18.64 -23.47
N GLU A 295 -5.81 -19.76 -24.18
CA GLU A 295 -6.08 -19.92 -25.61
C GLU A 295 -7.48 -20.55 -25.78
N PRO A 296 -8.31 -20.12 -26.73
CA PRO A 296 -9.67 -20.66 -26.91
C PRO A 296 -9.63 -22.12 -27.37
N VAL A 297 -10.39 -22.98 -26.68
CA VAL A 297 -10.50 -24.42 -26.99
C VAL A 297 -11.69 -24.63 -27.92
N ASP A 298 -11.53 -25.46 -28.95
CA ASP A 298 -12.65 -25.96 -29.75
C ASP A 298 -13.52 -26.85 -28.86
N ALA A 299 -14.65 -26.33 -28.41
CA ALA A 299 -15.52 -26.99 -27.46
C ALA A 299 -16.15 -28.27 -28.06
N ALA A 300 -16.46 -28.29 -29.36
CA ALA A 300 -17.06 -29.44 -30.02
C ALA A 300 -16.04 -30.59 -30.16
N ALA A 301 -14.85 -30.28 -30.70
CA ALA A 301 -13.77 -31.25 -30.82
C ALA A 301 -13.29 -31.76 -29.45
N ALA A 302 -13.21 -30.89 -28.44
CA ALA A 302 -12.82 -31.29 -27.09
C ALA A 302 -13.89 -32.14 -26.39
N VAL A 303 -15.19 -31.86 -26.58
CA VAL A 303 -16.28 -32.69 -26.05
C VAL A 303 -16.26 -34.09 -26.69
N GLU A 304 -16.10 -34.20 -28.00
CA GLU A 304 -15.98 -35.51 -28.67
C GLU A 304 -14.70 -36.25 -28.27
N MET A 305 -13.59 -35.55 -28.03
CA MET A 305 -12.38 -36.16 -27.46
C MET A 305 -12.61 -36.68 -26.03
N ILE A 306 -13.36 -35.96 -25.19
CA ILE A 306 -13.73 -36.43 -23.84
C ILE A 306 -14.70 -37.62 -23.89
N LYS A 307 -15.68 -37.62 -24.80
CA LYS A 307 -16.65 -38.72 -24.97
C LYS A 307 -15.97 -40.00 -25.51
N ASN A 308 -15.12 -39.87 -26.53
CA ASN A 308 -14.59 -41.03 -27.27
C ASN A 308 -13.14 -41.45 -26.91
N GLN A 309 -12.32 -40.55 -26.36
CA GLN A 309 -10.87 -40.75 -26.12
C GLN A 309 -10.48 -40.47 -24.66
N LEU A 310 -11.38 -40.77 -23.71
CA LEU A 310 -11.20 -40.48 -22.28
C LEU A 310 -9.91 -41.07 -21.66
N ALA A 311 -9.37 -42.15 -22.23
CA ALA A 311 -8.10 -42.74 -21.79
C ALA A 311 -6.90 -41.82 -22.08
N ASP A 312 -6.86 -41.22 -23.28
CA ASP A 312 -5.80 -40.31 -23.71
C ASP A 312 -5.91 -38.96 -23.00
N VAL A 313 -7.14 -38.48 -22.78
CA VAL A 313 -7.43 -37.29 -21.95
C VAL A 313 -6.92 -37.49 -20.52
N LYS A 314 -7.17 -38.65 -19.91
CA LYS A 314 -6.57 -39.02 -18.60
C LYS A 314 -5.05 -39.04 -18.67
N ALA A 315 -4.48 -39.62 -19.73
CA ALA A 315 -3.04 -39.73 -19.90
C ALA A 315 -2.37 -38.35 -19.94
N PHE A 316 -2.84 -37.39 -20.75
CA PHE A 316 -2.24 -36.05 -20.76
C PHE A 316 -2.59 -35.22 -19.53
N ALA A 317 -3.83 -35.26 -19.02
CA ALA A 317 -4.21 -34.53 -17.82
C ALA A 317 -3.36 -34.94 -16.61
N SER A 318 -2.94 -36.22 -16.53
CA SER A 318 -2.04 -36.72 -15.49
C SER A 318 -0.66 -36.05 -15.51
N LYS A 319 -0.05 -35.85 -16.70
CA LYS A 319 1.28 -35.24 -16.92
C LYS A 319 1.34 -33.77 -16.52
N CYS A 320 0.20 -33.08 -16.50
CA CYS A 320 0.10 -31.63 -16.32
C CYS A 320 0.40 -31.21 -14.87
N LYS A 321 1.68 -31.00 -14.53
CA LYS A 321 2.14 -30.62 -13.17
C LYS A 321 1.44 -29.40 -12.56
N ASN A 322 0.97 -28.46 -13.39
CA ASN A 322 0.24 -27.25 -12.98
C ASN A 322 -1.27 -27.33 -13.27
N GLY A 323 -1.77 -28.48 -13.76
CA GLY A 323 -3.16 -28.72 -14.17
C GLY A 323 -3.61 -28.00 -15.45
N TRP A 324 -2.68 -27.46 -16.24
CA TRP A 324 -2.94 -26.94 -17.60
C TRP A 324 -2.32 -27.88 -18.63
N SER A 325 -3.10 -28.27 -19.64
CA SER A 325 -2.65 -29.03 -20.81
C SER A 325 -2.54 -28.13 -22.05
N LYS A 326 -1.61 -28.46 -22.95
CA LYS A 326 -1.55 -27.93 -24.33
C LYS A 326 -2.04 -28.93 -25.38
N GLU A 327 -2.51 -30.11 -24.95
CA GLU A 327 -2.97 -31.20 -25.82
C GLU A 327 -4.50 -31.10 -26.12
N TRP A 328 -5.14 -29.97 -25.77
CA TRP A 328 -6.53 -29.67 -26.15
C TRP A 328 -6.60 -29.07 -27.57
N PRO A 329 -7.65 -29.35 -28.37
CA PRO A 329 -7.83 -28.73 -29.69
C PRO A 329 -8.13 -27.23 -29.54
N LEU A 330 -7.43 -26.39 -30.29
CA LEU A 330 -7.57 -24.93 -30.22
C LEU A 330 -8.46 -24.40 -31.36
N ALA A 331 -9.30 -23.44 -31.04
CA ALA A 331 -10.12 -22.71 -32.01
C ALA A 331 -9.37 -21.47 -32.55
N ALA A 332 -9.55 -21.14 -33.83
CA ALA A 332 -8.97 -19.96 -34.45
C ALA A 332 -9.84 -18.69 -34.20
N ASP A 333 -10.13 -18.39 -32.94
CA ASP A 333 -11.06 -17.31 -32.53
C ASP A 333 -10.33 -16.17 -31.80
N GLU A 334 -10.22 -15.02 -32.49
CA GLU A 334 -9.55 -13.83 -31.95
C GLU A 334 -10.41 -13.07 -30.91
N GLU A 335 -11.74 -13.16 -30.96
CA GLU A 335 -12.64 -12.49 -30.01
C GLU A 335 -12.66 -13.22 -28.67
N ARG A 336 -12.81 -14.55 -28.67
CA ARG A 336 -12.65 -15.39 -27.49
C ARG A 336 -11.25 -15.24 -26.90
N GLY A 337 -10.21 -15.17 -27.74
CA GLY A 337 -8.84 -14.86 -27.31
C GLY A 337 -8.71 -13.52 -26.56
N LYS A 338 -9.34 -12.45 -27.08
CA LYS A 338 -9.39 -11.12 -26.41
C LYS A 338 -10.14 -11.18 -25.08
N LEU A 339 -11.31 -11.82 -25.04
CA LEU A 339 -12.12 -11.97 -23.82
C LEU A 339 -11.39 -12.78 -22.74
N LEU A 340 -10.79 -13.92 -23.10
CA LEU A 340 -9.99 -14.75 -22.20
C LEU A 340 -8.79 -13.98 -21.61
N LYS A 341 -8.13 -13.16 -22.43
CA LYS A 341 -7.03 -12.27 -21.98
C LYS A 341 -7.52 -11.21 -20.99
N GLU A 342 -8.68 -10.59 -21.20
CA GLU A 342 -9.24 -9.62 -20.26
C GLU A 342 -9.67 -10.29 -18.93
N ILE A 343 -10.32 -11.46 -18.99
CA ILE A 343 -10.69 -12.26 -17.81
C ILE A 343 -9.43 -12.65 -17.01
N LYS A 344 -8.35 -13.10 -17.67
CA LYS A 344 -7.08 -13.41 -17.02
C LYS A 344 -6.53 -12.20 -16.25
N LEU A 345 -6.48 -11.03 -16.88
CA LEU A 345 -5.96 -9.80 -16.26
C LEU A 345 -6.78 -9.37 -15.04
N LEU A 346 -8.12 -9.45 -15.12
CA LEU A 346 -9.00 -9.14 -13.99
C LEU A 346 -8.82 -10.14 -12.83
N LEU A 347 -8.74 -11.45 -13.11
CA LEU A 347 -8.52 -12.47 -12.07
C LEU A 347 -7.17 -12.31 -11.37
N VAL A 348 -6.10 -12.01 -12.10
CA VAL A 348 -4.78 -11.68 -11.51
C VAL A 348 -4.88 -10.44 -10.63
N SER A 349 -5.45 -9.34 -11.14
CA SER A 349 -5.63 -8.08 -10.38
C SER A 349 -6.43 -8.28 -9.08
N LEU A 350 -7.49 -9.09 -9.12
CA LEU A 350 -8.33 -9.39 -7.95
C LEU A 350 -7.63 -10.33 -6.94
N CYS A 351 -6.73 -11.20 -7.40
CA CYS A 351 -5.83 -11.98 -6.55
C CYS A 351 -4.77 -11.12 -5.87
N ASP A 352 -4.07 -10.25 -6.62
CA ASP A 352 -2.98 -9.40 -6.10
C ASP A 352 -3.51 -8.37 -5.09
N HIS A 353 -4.68 -7.79 -5.37
CA HIS A 353 -5.40 -6.94 -4.42
C HIS A 353 -6.11 -7.72 -3.30
N LYS A 354 -6.06 -9.06 -3.30
CA LYS A 354 -6.62 -9.95 -2.27
C LYS A 354 -8.13 -9.73 -2.03
N THR A 355 -8.87 -9.38 -3.08
CA THR A 355 -10.31 -9.09 -3.06
C THR A 355 -11.18 -10.24 -3.55
N LEU A 356 -10.57 -11.24 -4.20
CA LEU A 356 -11.23 -12.45 -4.71
C LEU A 356 -11.46 -13.48 -3.59
N SER A 357 -12.71 -13.90 -3.36
CA SER A 357 -13.07 -14.90 -2.36
C SER A 357 -13.05 -16.33 -2.92
N CYS A 358 -12.96 -17.32 -2.03
CA CYS A 358 -13.16 -18.72 -2.42
C CYS A 358 -14.52 -18.95 -3.11
N SER A 359 -15.63 -18.37 -2.65
CA SER A 359 -16.92 -18.55 -3.32
C SER A 359 -16.98 -17.92 -4.72
N VAL A 360 -16.24 -16.83 -4.98
CA VAL A 360 -16.11 -16.27 -6.34
C VAL A 360 -15.27 -17.19 -7.23
N ARG A 361 -14.13 -17.70 -6.72
CA ARG A 361 -13.36 -18.75 -7.40
C ARG A 361 -14.29 -19.92 -7.75
N ASP A 362 -15.03 -20.42 -6.77
CA ASP A 362 -15.87 -21.60 -6.92
C ASP A 362 -16.99 -21.33 -7.94
N TRP A 363 -17.61 -20.16 -7.94
CA TRP A 363 -18.56 -19.78 -9.00
C TRP A 363 -17.91 -19.74 -10.40
N VAL A 364 -16.74 -19.09 -10.54
CA VAL A 364 -15.99 -19.00 -11.81
C VAL A 364 -15.54 -20.40 -12.30
N MET A 365 -15.31 -21.35 -11.40
CA MET A 365 -14.92 -22.73 -11.71
C MET A 365 -16.11 -23.64 -12.04
N HIS A 366 -17.24 -23.49 -11.34
CA HIS A 366 -18.45 -24.30 -11.58
C HIS A 366 -19.26 -23.81 -12.78
N PHE A 367 -19.15 -22.54 -13.17
CA PHE A 367 -19.90 -21.97 -14.29
C PHE A 367 -19.56 -22.63 -15.65
N PRO A 368 -18.27 -22.84 -16.04
CA PRO A 368 -17.92 -23.63 -17.21
C PRO A 368 -18.33 -25.11 -17.10
N VAL A 369 -18.17 -25.71 -15.92
CA VAL A 369 -18.58 -27.11 -15.67
C VAL A 369 -20.07 -27.29 -15.97
N LYS A 370 -20.93 -26.39 -15.50
CA LYS A 370 -22.37 -26.39 -15.80
C LYS A 370 -22.73 -26.08 -17.26
N HIS A 371 -21.81 -25.58 -18.06
CA HIS A 371 -21.99 -25.46 -19.51
C HIS A 371 -21.61 -26.79 -20.19
N LEU A 372 -20.49 -27.40 -19.81
CA LEU A 372 -20.04 -28.70 -20.35
C LEU A 372 -21.02 -29.84 -20.01
N GLU A 373 -21.67 -29.82 -18.84
CA GLU A 373 -22.73 -30.75 -18.47
C GLU A 373 -23.94 -30.69 -19.44
N LYS A 374 -24.25 -29.52 -20.02
CA LYS A 374 -25.31 -29.37 -21.04
C LYS A 374 -24.92 -29.94 -22.40
N LEU A 375 -23.62 -30.15 -22.65
CA LEU A 375 -23.08 -30.80 -23.85
C LEU A 375 -22.95 -32.33 -23.65
N GLU A 376 -23.67 -32.86 -22.65
CA GLU A 376 -23.71 -34.27 -22.24
C GLU A 376 -22.36 -34.82 -21.74
N VAL A 377 -21.43 -33.96 -21.32
CA VAL A 377 -20.19 -34.43 -20.69
C VAL A 377 -20.50 -34.84 -19.26
N SER A 378 -20.31 -36.13 -18.93
CA SER A 378 -20.55 -36.62 -17.58
C SER A 378 -19.59 -35.98 -16.57
N ALA A 379 -20.11 -35.62 -15.39
CA ALA A 379 -19.33 -34.97 -14.33
C ALA A 379 -18.06 -35.78 -13.95
N GLN A 380 -18.13 -37.11 -14.00
CA GLN A 380 -16.99 -37.98 -13.73
C GLN A 380 -15.87 -37.84 -14.79
N SER A 381 -16.23 -37.56 -16.05
CA SER A 381 -15.26 -37.25 -17.11
C SER A 381 -14.63 -35.86 -16.95
N LEU A 382 -15.35 -34.89 -16.41
CA LEU A 382 -14.82 -33.56 -16.05
C LEU A 382 -13.85 -33.61 -14.85
N VAL A 383 -14.04 -34.56 -13.92
CA VAL A 383 -13.06 -34.88 -12.87
C VAL A 383 -11.82 -35.53 -13.49
N TYR A 384 -11.99 -36.56 -14.34
CA TYR A 384 -10.86 -37.28 -14.96
C TYR A 384 -10.00 -36.42 -15.89
N SER A 385 -10.56 -35.38 -16.52
CA SER A 385 -9.82 -34.41 -17.34
C SER A 385 -9.22 -33.25 -16.54
N ARG A 386 -9.39 -33.22 -15.20
CA ARG A 386 -8.98 -32.15 -14.27
C ARG A 386 -9.54 -30.75 -14.57
N LEU A 387 -10.56 -30.65 -15.43
CA LEU A 387 -11.21 -29.37 -15.78
C LEU A 387 -11.95 -28.72 -14.59
N VAL A 388 -12.27 -29.50 -13.56
CA VAL A 388 -12.76 -29.02 -12.26
C VAL A 388 -11.67 -28.46 -11.33
N GLU A 389 -10.38 -28.73 -11.59
CA GLU A 389 -9.26 -28.35 -10.72
C GLU A 389 -8.51 -27.09 -11.15
N THR A 390 -8.68 -26.64 -12.39
CA THR A 390 -8.02 -25.45 -12.96
C THR A 390 -8.97 -24.55 -13.75
N PRO A 391 -8.68 -23.24 -13.86
CA PRO A 391 -9.46 -22.31 -14.68
C PRO A 391 -9.34 -22.57 -16.21
N GLN A 392 -8.67 -23.65 -16.65
CA GLN A 392 -8.61 -24.01 -18.07
C GLN A 392 -9.99 -24.31 -18.66
N SER A 393 -10.95 -24.79 -17.85
CA SER A 393 -12.33 -25.01 -18.28
C SER A 393 -13.04 -23.74 -18.79
N ILE A 394 -12.59 -22.55 -18.40
CA ILE A 394 -13.10 -21.26 -18.94
C ILE A 394 -12.78 -21.12 -20.44
N CYS A 395 -11.71 -21.76 -20.94
CA CYS A 395 -11.28 -21.66 -22.33
C CYS A 395 -12.23 -22.38 -23.31
N PHE A 396 -13.09 -23.27 -22.80
CA PHE A 396 -14.12 -24.01 -23.53
C PHE A 396 -15.40 -23.17 -23.75
N LEU A 397 -15.48 -21.96 -23.20
CA LEU A 397 -16.65 -21.10 -23.29
C LEU A 397 -16.64 -20.23 -24.54
N GLU A 398 -17.83 -20.03 -25.09
CA GLU A 398 -18.12 -19.11 -26.20
C GLU A 398 -18.29 -17.66 -25.71
N CYS A 399 -18.34 -16.71 -26.65
CA CYS A 399 -18.41 -15.28 -26.36
C CYS A 399 -19.53 -14.85 -25.39
N PRO A 400 -20.78 -15.37 -25.43
CA PRO A 400 -21.82 -14.95 -24.48
C PRO A 400 -21.48 -15.29 -23.02
N GLU A 401 -21.02 -16.52 -22.78
CA GLU A 401 -20.62 -17.03 -21.47
C GLU A 401 -19.36 -16.35 -20.93
N LEU A 402 -18.36 -16.11 -21.80
CA LEU A 402 -17.17 -15.34 -21.45
C LEU A 402 -17.54 -13.91 -21.05
N ASN A 403 -18.45 -13.26 -21.80
CA ASN A 403 -18.98 -11.95 -21.43
C ASN A 403 -19.72 -11.99 -20.09
N GLN A 404 -20.51 -13.03 -19.79
CA GLN A 404 -21.20 -13.15 -18.49
C GLN A 404 -20.21 -13.24 -17.30
N ILE A 405 -19.09 -13.96 -17.44
CA ILE A 405 -18.01 -13.98 -16.43
C ILE A 405 -17.35 -12.60 -16.33
N LEU A 406 -16.94 -12.03 -17.46
CA LEU A 406 -16.24 -10.76 -17.57
C LEU A 406 -17.04 -9.61 -16.93
N ASP A 407 -18.32 -9.55 -17.25
CA ASP A 407 -19.26 -8.55 -16.78
C ASP A 407 -19.60 -8.73 -15.29
N PHE A 408 -19.47 -9.95 -14.74
CA PHE A 408 -19.50 -10.18 -13.29
C PHE A 408 -18.21 -9.70 -12.60
N LEU A 409 -17.03 -10.05 -13.13
CA LEU A 409 -15.74 -9.65 -12.58
C LEU A 409 -15.55 -8.12 -12.59
N LYS A 410 -15.99 -7.44 -13.66
CA LYS A 410 -16.03 -5.96 -13.77
C LYS A 410 -16.86 -5.27 -12.67
N LYS A 411 -17.76 -6.00 -11.99
CA LYS A 411 -18.58 -5.48 -10.86
C LYS A 411 -17.88 -5.63 -9.50
N ILE A 412 -16.76 -6.36 -9.42
CA ILE A 412 -15.89 -6.47 -8.23
C ILE A 412 -14.92 -5.28 -8.20
N LYS A 413 -14.58 -4.76 -7.01
CA LYS A 413 -13.68 -3.60 -6.86
C LYS A 413 -12.36 -3.99 -6.21
N CYS A 414 -11.25 -3.75 -6.92
CA CYS A 414 -9.90 -3.99 -6.41
C CYS A 414 -9.46 -3.03 -5.30
N LYS A 415 -9.97 -1.78 -5.29
CA LYS A 415 -9.59 -0.72 -4.35
C LYS A 415 -10.81 -0.08 -3.69
N ARG A 416 -10.62 0.41 -2.45
CA ARG A 416 -11.65 1.02 -1.60
C ARG A 416 -11.39 2.52 -1.48
N ASN A 417 -12.33 3.36 -1.89
CA ASN A 417 -12.22 4.82 -1.70
C ASN A 417 -12.73 5.22 -0.29
N ASP A 418 -11.97 4.81 0.73
CA ASP A 418 -12.17 5.16 2.15
C ASP A 418 -10.97 5.91 2.77
N GLY A 419 -9.95 6.24 1.97
CA GLY A 419 -8.80 7.02 2.42
C GLY A 419 -7.88 6.30 3.41
N ALA A 420 -7.92 4.96 3.53
CA ALA A 420 -6.96 4.21 4.34
C ALA A 420 -5.48 4.51 3.96
N GLU A 421 -5.23 4.84 2.69
CA GLU A 421 -3.93 5.31 2.20
C GLU A 421 -3.57 6.73 2.70
N LEU A 422 -4.54 7.65 2.81
CA LEU A 422 -4.29 8.97 3.42
C LEU A 422 -3.91 8.81 4.90
N VAL A 423 -4.59 7.89 5.61
CA VAL A 423 -4.23 7.55 6.99
C VAL A 423 -2.83 6.94 7.08
N ARG A 424 -2.42 6.10 6.12
CA ARG A 424 -1.05 5.57 6.03
C ARG A 424 -0.03 6.71 5.92
N ARG A 425 -0.22 7.63 4.95
CA ARG A 425 0.67 8.78 4.76
C ARG A 425 0.70 9.75 5.94
N ALA A 426 -0.44 9.95 6.64
CA ALA A 426 -0.48 10.71 7.89
C ALA A 426 0.36 10.07 9.00
N VAL A 427 0.29 8.74 9.11
CA VAL A 427 1.09 7.97 10.08
C VAL A 427 2.57 7.94 9.71
N ASP A 428 2.92 7.81 8.43
CA ASP A 428 4.29 7.93 7.94
C ASP A 428 4.86 9.32 8.28
N SER A 429 4.16 10.39 7.87
CA SER A 429 4.50 11.79 8.17
C SER A 429 4.55 12.12 9.66
N PHE A 430 3.94 11.32 10.54
CA PHE A 430 4.14 11.39 11.98
C PHE A 430 5.41 10.67 12.40
N LEU A 431 5.53 9.39 12.04
CA LEU A 431 6.61 8.51 12.46
C LEU A 431 7.98 9.04 12.03
N ASP A 432 8.08 9.59 10.82
CA ASP A 432 9.32 10.17 10.27
C ASP A 432 9.84 11.38 11.08
N ARG A 433 8.98 12.04 11.87
CA ARG A 433 9.39 13.08 12.85
C ARG A 433 9.89 12.50 14.18
N THR A 434 9.76 11.20 14.39
CA THR A 434 10.03 10.49 15.65
C THR A 434 10.99 9.30 15.52
N ARG A 435 11.42 8.94 14.29
CA ARG A 435 12.43 7.89 14.08
C ARG A 435 13.76 8.31 14.69
N VAL A 436 14.38 7.39 15.43
CA VAL A 436 15.78 7.49 15.83
C VAL A 436 16.60 6.90 14.67
N LYS A 437 17.55 7.68 14.13
CA LYS A 437 18.34 7.25 12.97
C LYS A 437 19.59 6.49 13.40
N GLU A 438 20.20 6.93 14.51
CA GLU A 438 21.47 6.44 15.05
C GLU A 438 21.27 5.30 16.05
N LYS A 439 22.18 4.33 16.02
CA LYS A 439 22.22 3.20 16.94
C LYS A 439 23.00 3.54 18.21
N ILE A 440 22.60 2.96 19.33
CA ILE A 440 23.36 3.02 20.59
C ILE A 440 23.58 1.58 21.07
N ASP A 441 24.84 1.16 21.13
CA ASP A 441 25.27 -0.18 21.56
C ASP A 441 26.02 -0.11 22.90
N PHE A 442 26.48 -1.24 23.44
CA PHE A 442 27.23 -1.30 24.70
C PHE A 442 28.56 -2.06 24.56
N ASP A 443 29.48 -1.83 25.50
CA ASP A 443 30.61 -2.72 25.74
C ASP A 443 30.20 -3.96 26.58
N PRO A 444 30.99 -5.05 26.61
CA PRO A 444 30.65 -6.27 27.35
C PRO A 444 30.43 -6.10 28.86
N GLN A 445 31.00 -5.05 29.47
CA GLN A 445 30.85 -4.78 30.90
C GLN A 445 29.65 -3.86 31.20
N PHE A 446 29.01 -3.27 30.19
CA PHE A 446 28.02 -2.20 30.29
C PHE A 446 28.52 -1.02 31.15
N SER A 447 29.77 -0.62 30.90
CA SER A 447 30.44 0.56 31.47
C SER A 447 30.45 1.76 30.51
N TYR A 448 30.26 1.52 29.22
CA TYR A 448 30.23 2.51 28.14
C TYR A 448 29.03 2.28 27.22
N LEU A 449 28.32 3.36 26.92
CA LEU A 449 27.46 3.46 25.74
C LEU A 449 28.37 3.73 24.54
N LEU A 450 28.13 3.00 23.46
CA LEU A 450 28.83 3.12 22.18
C LEU A 450 27.92 3.88 21.23
N LEU A 451 28.28 5.14 20.93
CA LEU A 451 27.59 5.94 19.92
C LEU A 451 27.82 5.38 18.52
N ASP A 452 26.83 5.53 17.64
CA ASP A 452 26.87 4.95 16.30
C ASP A 452 28.15 5.28 15.53
N ARG A 453 28.90 4.25 15.12
CA ARG A 453 30.09 4.39 14.28
C ARG A 453 29.84 5.10 12.94
N ARG A 454 28.58 5.21 12.49
CA ARG A 454 28.18 6.03 11.33
C ARG A 454 28.43 7.52 11.56
N LEU A 455 28.35 8.04 12.78
CA LEU A 455 28.66 9.44 13.09
C LEU A 455 30.15 9.82 12.86
N LEU A 456 31.00 8.85 12.53
CA LEU A 456 32.39 9.06 12.07
C LEU A 456 32.55 8.92 10.54
N LYS A 457 31.61 8.26 9.85
CA LYS A 457 31.60 7.97 8.42
C LYS A 457 30.48 8.74 7.73
N SER A 458 30.83 9.74 6.91
CA SER A 458 29.89 10.42 6.03
C SER A 458 29.35 9.49 4.95
N ASN A 459 28.33 8.69 5.26
CA ASN A 459 27.48 7.97 4.32
C ASN A 459 26.16 7.57 4.99
N ASN A 460 25.05 7.82 4.30
CA ASN A 460 23.72 7.44 4.75
C ASN A 460 23.57 5.91 4.66
N ALA A 461 23.13 5.28 5.74
CA ALA A 461 22.80 3.85 5.80
C ALA A 461 21.52 3.65 6.64
N PRO A 462 20.78 2.54 6.47
CA PRO A 462 19.41 2.41 6.98
C PRO A 462 19.22 2.70 8.48
N CYS A 463 18.04 3.23 8.84
CA CYS A 463 17.69 3.50 10.24
C CYS A 463 17.61 2.21 11.07
N ASP A 464 17.86 2.32 12.38
CA ASP A 464 17.71 1.20 13.33
C ASP A 464 16.24 1.06 13.78
N ASP A 465 15.34 0.79 12.83
CA ASP A 465 13.90 0.64 13.08
C ASP A 465 13.60 -0.55 14.04
N ASP A 466 14.51 -1.53 14.14
CA ASP A 466 14.43 -2.68 15.07
C ASP A 466 14.82 -2.34 16.52
N GLY A 467 15.61 -1.27 16.74
CA GLY A 467 16.08 -0.84 18.07
C GLY A 467 16.86 -1.88 18.89
N THR A 468 17.39 -2.92 18.25
CA THR A 468 18.07 -4.05 18.91
C THR A 468 19.45 -3.64 19.44
N ILE A 469 19.78 -3.98 20.68
CA ILE A 469 21.05 -3.61 21.32
C ILE A 469 22.12 -4.67 21.03
N ASN A 470 23.25 -4.27 20.45
CA ASN A 470 24.43 -5.13 20.35
C ASN A 470 25.42 -4.87 21.47
N VAL A 471 26.31 -5.86 21.66
CA VAL A 471 27.45 -5.79 22.57
C VAL A 471 28.73 -5.96 21.75
N PHE A 472 29.64 -5.00 21.84
CA PHE A 472 30.88 -4.99 21.06
C PHE A 472 32.11 -4.58 21.88
N ASP A 473 33.27 -5.16 21.59
CA ASP A 473 34.53 -4.59 22.07
C ASP A 473 34.72 -3.15 21.53
N PRO A 474 34.91 -2.13 22.39
CA PRO A 474 34.99 -0.73 21.94
C PRO A 474 36.22 -0.38 21.11
N ILE A 475 37.26 -1.22 21.07
CA ILE A 475 38.45 -0.99 20.25
C ILE A 475 38.20 -1.56 18.85
N ALA A 476 37.78 -2.83 18.76
CA ALA A 476 37.47 -3.51 17.52
C ALA A 476 36.29 -2.87 16.76
N HIS A 477 35.26 -2.38 17.48
CA HIS A 477 34.08 -1.75 16.87
C HIS A 477 34.45 -0.50 16.06
N TYR A 478 35.25 0.42 16.64
CA TYR A 478 35.66 1.66 15.98
C TYR A 478 36.95 1.54 15.17
N ALA A 479 37.73 0.47 15.30
CA ALA A 479 38.91 0.23 14.45
C ALA A 479 38.56 0.20 12.95
N LYS A 480 37.39 -0.36 12.61
CA LYS A 480 36.83 -0.42 11.24
C LYS A 480 36.04 0.85 10.84
N ALA A 481 35.94 1.84 11.72
CA ALA A 481 35.35 3.14 11.41
C ALA A 481 36.39 4.06 10.77
N HIS A 482 36.05 4.63 9.61
CA HIS A 482 36.79 5.76 9.04
C HIS A 482 36.45 6.98 9.90
N ALA A 483 37.44 7.81 10.27
CA ALA A 483 37.27 8.87 11.27
C ALA A 483 37.50 10.28 10.69
N GLN A 484 37.18 10.44 9.41
CA GLN A 484 37.31 11.70 8.68
C GLN A 484 36.01 12.50 8.61
N GLY A 485 34.84 11.86 8.76
CA GLY A 485 33.54 12.52 8.78
C GLY A 485 33.32 13.39 10.03
N ASP A 486 32.35 14.29 9.96
CA ASP A 486 31.99 15.25 11.00
C ASP A 486 30.48 15.31 11.29
N ASP A 487 29.72 14.27 10.90
CA ASP A 487 28.26 14.13 11.08
C ASP A 487 27.83 14.14 12.57
N ILE A 488 28.75 13.81 13.49
CA ILE A 488 28.58 14.01 14.92
C ILE A 488 28.36 15.49 15.30
N ILE A 489 28.84 16.45 14.50
CA ILE A 489 28.72 17.89 14.80
C ILE A 489 27.30 18.42 14.53
N PRO A 490 26.62 18.07 13.42
CA PRO A 490 25.17 18.16 13.32
C PRO A 490 24.44 17.41 14.45
N TRP A 491 24.75 16.13 14.68
CA TRP A 491 24.02 15.30 15.64
C TRP A 491 24.02 15.86 17.07
N LEU A 492 25.16 16.37 17.56
CA LEU A 492 25.30 17.04 18.86
C LEU A 492 24.54 18.38 18.95
N TYR A 493 24.00 18.91 17.85
CA TYR A 493 23.60 20.31 17.74
C TYR A 493 22.23 20.56 17.10
N ASP A 494 21.67 19.59 16.40
CA ASP A 494 20.27 19.60 15.97
C ASP A 494 19.34 19.28 17.15
N TYR A 495 19.77 18.43 18.08
CA TYR A 495 19.08 18.14 19.35
C TYR A 495 19.23 19.23 20.43
N ASN A 496 19.27 20.51 20.05
CA ASN A 496 19.21 21.62 21.01
C ASN A 496 17.80 21.84 21.63
N SER A 497 16.76 21.17 21.11
CA SER A 497 15.42 21.11 21.72
C SER A 497 15.23 19.88 22.62
N VAL A 498 16.27 19.45 23.34
CA VAL A 498 16.06 18.63 24.54
C VAL A 498 15.31 19.49 25.56
N ASP A 499 14.00 19.28 25.59
CA ASP A 499 13.08 19.80 26.59
C ASP A 499 13.65 19.60 28.01
N LYS A 500 13.21 20.37 29.02
CA LYS A 500 13.84 20.30 30.35
C LYS A 500 13.48 19.04 31.17
N ILE A 501 13.07 17.98 30.48
CA ILE A 501 12.51 16.72 30.95
C ILE A 501 13.07 15.60 30.05
N PHE A 502 13.19 14.36 30.53
CA PHE A 502 13.43 13.21 29.63
C PHE A 502 12.28 13.07 28.61
N PRO A 503 12.53 12.57 27.39
CA PRO A 503 11.47 12.32 26.42
C PRO A 503 10.38 11.41 27.01
N LYS A 504 9.16 11.95 27.13
CA LYS A 504 7.98 11.16 27.55
C LYS A 504 7.74 10.03 26.53
N PRO A 505 7.10 8.91 26.94
CA PRO A 505 6.80 7.82 26.01
C PRO A 505 6.08 8.35 24.76
N ILE A 506 6.34 7.79 23.57
CA ILE A 506 5.75 8.24 22.30
C ILE A 506 4.21 8.36 22.40
N ARG A 507 3.58 7.46 23.16
CA ARG A 507 2.15 7.45 23.55
C ARG A 507 1.66 8.66 24.39
N GLU A 508 2.49 9.67 24.64
CA GLU A 508 2.11 10.98 25.20
C GLU A 508 2.25 12.14 24.21
N TYR A 509 2.85 11.91 23.04
CA TYR A 509 2.94 12.87 21.93
C TYR A 509 2.11 12.46 20.70
N ASN A 510 1.74 11.18 20.57
CA ASN A 510 0.96 10.65 19.44
C ASN A 510 -0.46 10.17 19.79
N LEU A 511 -0.93 10.41 21.01
CA LEU A 511 -2.18 9.84 21.53
C LEU A 511 -3.40 10.24 20.70
N ASP A 512 -3.37 11.42 20.11
CA ASP A 512 -4.39 11.97 19.23
C ASP A 512 -4.48 11.24 17.89
N ILE A 513 -3.36 11.10 17.15
CA ILE A 513 -3.33 10.32 15.90
C ILE A 513 -3.59 8.83 16.18
N TRP A 514 -3.05 8.27 17.27
CA TRP A 514 -3.29 6.89 17.70
C TRP A 514 -4.78 6.63 17.96
N LEU A 515 -5.46 7.50 18.71
CA LEU A 515 -6.90 7.37 18.95
C LEU A 515 -7.73 7.64 17.69
N ALA A 516 -7.32 8.55 16.82
CA ALA A 516 -8.01 8.78 15.53
C ALA A 516 -7.94 7.54 14.63
N VAL A 517 -6.76 6.91 14.50
CA VAL A 517 -6.58 5.65 13.77
C VAL A 517 -7.36 4.50 14.42
N LEU A 518 -7.37 4.38 15.76
CA LEU A 518 -8.20 3.40 16.46
C LEU A 518 -9.70 3.58 16.14
N ARG A 519 -10.19 4.81 16.12
CA ARG A 519 -11.59 5.11 15.75
C ARG A 519 -11.86 4.83 14.27
N ALA A 520 -10.88 5.00 13.39
CA ALA A 520 -10.97 4.57 11.99
C ALA A 520 -11.03 3.03 11.84
N VAL A 521 -10.25 2.27 12.62
CA VAL A 521 -10.36 0.79 12.71
C VAL A 521 -11.77 0.39 13.15
N GLN A 522 -12.25 0.94 14.28
CA GLN A 522 -13.56 0.60 14.85
C GLN A 522 -14.73 0.99 13.93
N PHE A 523 -14.64 2.11 13.19
CA PHE A 523 -15.58 2.44 12.12
C PHE A 523 -15.55 1.42 10.97
N THR A 524 -14.36 0.99 10.56
CA THR A 524 -14.15 0.03 9.46
C THR A 524 -14.69 -1.35 9.83
N CYS A 525 -14.55 -1.75 11.09
CA CYS A 525 -15.18 -2.92 11.68
C CYS A 525 -16.71 -2.91 11.60
N ARG A 526 -17.37 -1.85 12.08
CA ARG A 526 -18.84 -1.70 12.00
C ARG A 526 -19.37 -1.73 10.58
N ASN A 527 -18.59 -1.21 9.64
CA ASN A 527 -18.88 -1.32 8.22
C ASN A 527 -18.81 -2.78 7.69
N MET A 528 -18.02 -3.64 8.32
CA MET A 528 -17.91 -5.08 8.04
C MET A 528 -19.04 -5.87 8.70
N GLU A 529 -19.36 -5.62 9.97
CA GLU A 529 -20.51 -6.19 10.69
C GLU A 529 -21.81 -5.99 9.88
N THR A 530 -22.05 -4.76 9.43
CA THR A 530 -23.19 -4.41 8.54
C THR A 530 -23.21 -5.25 7.25
N LYS A 531 -22.06 -5.73 6.76
CA LYS A 531 -22.00 -6.59 5.56
C LYS A 531 -22.23 -8.05 5.88
N TYR A 532 -21.76 -8.57 7.02
CA TYR A 532 -22.12 -9.90 7.51
C TYR A 532 -23.63 -10.01 7.78
N THR A 533 -24.26 -9.03 8.43
CA THR A 533 -25.71 -9.02 8.67
C THR A 533 -26.49 -9.04 7.35
N ASN A 534 -26.11 -8.20 6.38
CA ASN A 534 -26.72 -8.23 5.05
C ASN A 534 -26.46 -9.57 4.33
N GLN A 535 -25.28 -10.17 4.46
CA GLN A 535 -24.99 -11.47 3.84
C GLN A 535 -25.86 -12.57 4.43
N LYS A 536 -26.02 -12.63 5.76
CA LYS A 536 -26.91 -13.59 6.43
C LYS A 536 -28.36 -13.47 5.94
N LEU A 537 -28.83 -12.24 5.68
CA LEU A 537 -30.14 -11.99 5.09
C LEU A 537 -30.25 -12.53 3.65
N PHE A 538 -29.28 -12.25 2.78
CA PHE A 538 -29.26 -12.78 1.40
C PHE A 538 -29.07 -14.31 1.35
N LEU A 539 -28.29 -14.90 2.25
CA LEU A 539 -28.14 -16.36 2.37
C LEU A 539 -29.44 -17.03 2.83
N GLY A 540 -30.14 -16.45 3.82
CA GLY A 540 -31.47 -16.89 4.22
C GLY A 540 -32.46 -16.85 3.06
N TYR A 541 -32.49 -15.74 2.32
CA TYR A 541 -33.32 -15.60 1.11
C TYR A 541 -32.94 -16.63 0.02
N SER A 542 -31.65 -16.93 -0.17
CA SER A 542 -31.19 -17.96 -1.10
C SER A 542 -31.66 -19.36 -0.70
N ALA A 543 -31.64 -19.70 0.60
CA ALA A 543 -32.17 -20.97 1.11
C ALA A 543 -33.70 -21.04 0.93
N THR A 544 -34.41 -19.95 1.18
CA THR A 544 -35.84 -19.80 0.90
C THR A 544 -36.18 -20.04 -0.57
N LEU A 545 -35.42 -19.50 -1.54
CA LEU A 545 -35.65 -19.79 -2.96
C LEU A 545 -35.46 -21.27 -3.30
N THR A 546 -34.55 -21.98 -2.64
CA THR A 546 -34.41 -23.44 -2.81
C THR A 546 -35.57 -24.21 -2.19
N ILE A 547 -36.13 -23.75 -1.06
CA ILE A 547 -37.36 -24.32 -0.49
C ILE A 547 -38.54 -24.12 -1.45
N ILE A 548 -38.67 -22.93 -2.05
CA ILE A 548 -39.72 -22.60 -3.04
C ILE A 548 -39.59 -23.47 -4.30
N GLU A 549 -38.37 -23.63 -4.83
CA GLU A 549 -38.10 -24.53 -5.97
C GLU A 549 -38.42 -26.00 -5.64
N ASN A 550 -38.01 -26.49 -4.47
CA ASN A 550 -38.31 -27.85 -4.02
C ASN A 550 -39.82 -28.10 -3.90
N ILE A 551 -40.60 -27.11 -3.45
CA ILE A 551 -42.08 -27.20 -3.41
C ILE A 551 -42.66 -27.37 -4.82
N CYS A 552 -42.13 -26.66 -5.82
CA CYS A 552 -42.54 -26.82 -7.22
C CYS A 552 -42.14 -28.20 -7.76
N MET A 553 -40.91 -28.65 -7.48
CA MET A 553 -40.41 -29.98 -7.88
C MET A 553 -41.23 -31.14 -7.28
N SER A 554 -41.63 -31.06 -6.02
CA SER A 554 -42.48 -32.09 -5.40
C SER A 554 -43.90 -32.11 -5.98
N GLU A 555 -44.42 -30.98 -6.45
CA GLU A 555 -45.65 -30.95 -7.24
C GLU A 555 -45.43 -31.58 -8.64
N ASP A 556 -44.31 -31.32 -9.32
CA ASP A 556 -43.96 -32.01 -10.58
C ASP A 556 -43.83 -33.53 -10.42
N GLU A 557 -43.26 -34.01 -9.31
CA GLU A 557 -43.21 -35.44 -8.96
C GLU A 557 -44.62 -36.01 -8.72
N ARG A 558 -45.54 -35.22 -8.14
CA ARG A 558 -46.95 -35.58 -7.99
C ARG A 558 -47.66 -35.64 -9.35
N ARG A 559 -47.47 -34.62 -10.21
CA ARG A 559 -48.09 -34.47 -11.54
C ARG A 559 -47.78 -35.63 -12.48
N ARG A 560 -46.58 -36.21 -12.42
CA ARG A 560 -46.19 -37.41 -13.21
C ARG A 560 -47.13 -38.61 -13.04
N ASN A 561 -47.91 -38.64 -11.96
CA ASN A 561 -48.81 -39.73 -11.60
C ASN A 561 -50.30 -39.33 -11.66
N LEU A 562 -50.64 -38.16 -12.21
CA LEU A 562 -51.99 -37.58 -12.18
C LEU A 562 -52.41 -36.97 -13.53
N GLN A 563 -53.73 -36.88 -13.76
CA GLN A 563 -54.29 -36.20 -14.93
C GLN A 563 -54.23 -34.67 -14.78
N GLU A 564 -54.21 -33.95 -15.90
CA GLU A 564 -53.98 -32.48 -15.96
C GLU A 564 -55.03 -31.66 -15.20
N ASP A 565 -56.25 -32.17 -15.06
CA ASP A 565 -57.33 -31.57 -14.26
C ASP A 565 -57.07 -31.60 -12.74
N GLN A 566 -56.10 -32.42 -12.29
CA GLN A 566 -55.73 -32.62 -10.89
C GLN A 566 -54.42 -31.92 -10.49
N TRP A 567 -53.84 -31.14 -11.41
CA TRP A 567 -52.62 -30.36 -11.19
C TRP A 567 -52.91 -29.10 -10.38
N ILE A 568 -52.15 -28.87 -9.31
CA ILE A 568 -52.29 -27.66 -8.48
C ILE A 568 -51.19 -26.69 -8.90
N ARG A 569 -51.57 -25.48 -9.35
CA ARG A 569 -50.60 -24.45 -9.78
C ARG A 569 -49.65 -24.10 -8.64
N TYR A 570 -48.38 -23.86 -8.95
CA TYR A 570 -47.37 -23.47 -7.96
C TYR A 570 -47.80 -22.21 -7.20
N ALA A 571 -48.49 -21.29 -7.88
CA ALA A 571 -49.01 -20.06 -7.28
C ALA A 571 -50.09 -20.29 -6.20
N SER A 572 -50.84 -21.41 -6.25
CA SER A 572 -51.70 -21.78 -5.12
C SER A 572 -50.84 -22.33 -3.98
N ILE A 573 -50.07 -23.40 -4.25
CA ILE A 573 -49.29 -24.12 -3.23
C ILE A 573 -48.39 -23.17 -2.43
N LEU A 574 -47.72 -22.23 -3.09
CA LEU A 574 -46.83 -21.26 -2.44
C LEU A 574 -47.60 -20.21 -1.61
N CYS A 575 -48.80 -19.82 -2.00
CA CYS A 575 -49.65 -18.95 -1.18
C CYS A 575 -50.25 -19.72 -0.01
N ASP A 576 -50.79 -20.92 -0.24
CA ASP A 576 -51.36 -21.78 0.79
C ASP A 576 -50.28 -22.08 1.87
N ARG A 577 -49.04 -22.32 1.44
CA ARG A 577 -47.86 -22.48 2.31
C ARG A 577 -47.41 -21.18 3.03
N CYS A 578 -47.79 -19.99 2.56
CA CYS A 578 -47.63 -18.75 3.33
C CYS A 578 -48.69 -18.61 4.43
N GLU A 579 -49.88 -19.18 4.23
CA GLU A 579 -51.02 -19.12 5.16
C GLU A 579 -50.89 -20.17 6.30
N GLU A 580 -50.25 -21.32 6.04
CA GLU A 580 -49.95 -22.35 7.06
C GLU A 580 -48.95 -21.93 8.15
N ILE A 581 -48.19 -20.83 7.98
CA ILE A 581 -47.10 -20.48 8.89
C ILE A 581 -47.64 -19.76 10.14
N VAL A 582 -47.50 -20.44 11.28
CA VAL A 582 -47.88 -20.08 12.66
C VAL A 582 -47.62 -18.58 13.01
N PRO A 583 -48.45 -17.92 13.85
CA PRO A 583 -48.43 -16.47 14.07
C PRO A 583 -47.13 -15.80 14.53
N GLU A 584 -46.11 -16.54 14.97
CA GLU A 584 -44.90 -15.93 15.53
C GLU A 584 -44.03 -15.27 14.44
N ILE A 585 -43.72 -13.99 14.61
CA ILE A 585 -43.09 -13.13 13.59
C ILE A 585 -41.57 -13.35 13.55
N SER A 586 -41.16 -14.55 13.16
CA SER A 586 -39.75 -14.88 12.95
C SER A 586 -39.17 -14.18 11.71
N LEU A 587 -37.87 -13.89 11.73
CA LEU A 587 -37.16 -13.35 10.56
C LEU A 587 -37.25 -14.31 9.35
N ALA A 588 -37.27 -15.62 9.60
CA ALA A 588 -37.45 -16.63 8.55
C ALA A 588 -38.82 -16.52 7.86
N ARG A 589 -39.92 -16.30 8.61
CA ARG A 589 -41.26 -16.06 8.04
C ARG A 589 -41.27 -14.81 7.17
N LYS A 590 -40.66 -13.71 7.61
CA LYS A 590 -40.57 -12.48 6.80
C LYS A 590 -39.84 -12.72 5.48
N ILE A 591 -38.70 -13.42 5.52
CA ILE A 591 -37.92 -13.77 4.31
C ILE A 591 -38.74 -14.68 3.37
N PHE A 592 -39.47 -15.66 3.90
CA PHE A 592 -40.33 -16.55 3.11
C PHE A 592 -41.43 -15.78 2.36
N VAL A 593 -42.20 -14.96 3.08
CA VAL A 593 -43.28 -14.16 2.48
C VAL A 593 -42.75 -13.15 1.45
N CYS A 594 -41.62 -12.47 1.73
CA CYS A 594 -41.00 -11.58 0.76
C CYS A 594 -40.54 -12.32 -0.51
N ALA A 595 -39.96 -13.52 -0.37
CA ALA A 595 -39.52 -14.29 -1.53
C ALA A 595 -40.67 -14.82 -2.39
N VAL A 596 -41.80 -15.23 -1.78
CA VAL A 596 -43.00 -15.62 -2.54
C VAL A 596 -43.62 -14.40 -3.24
N ARG A 597 -43.70 -13.24 -2.58
CA ARG A 597 -44.09 -11.96 -3.22
C ARG A 597 -43.17 -11.65 -4.41
N ASP A 598 -41.87 -11.65 -4.22
CA ASP A 598 -40.89 -11.30 -5.27
C ASP A 598 -40.97 -12.25 -6.48
N VAL A 599 -41.20 -13.55 -6.25
CA VAL A 599 -41.48 -14.54 -7.31
C VAL A 599 -42.82 -14.29 -8.02
N PHE A 600 -43.85 -13.86 -7.27
CA PHE A 600 -45.17 -13.55 -7.83
C PHE A 600 -45.18 -12.20 -8.56
N GLU A 601 -44.39 -11.22 -8.17
CA GLU A 601 -44.25 -9.96 -8.91
C GLU A 601 -43.34 -10.11 -10.14
N GLY A 602 -42.38 -11.05 -10.11
CA GLY A 602 -41.33 -11.17 -11.12
C GLY A 602 -40.18 -10.19 -10.86
N ALA A 603 -39.87 -9.95 -9.58
CA ALA A 603 -38.88 -8.96 -9.16
C ALA A 603 -37.47 -9.36 -9.63
N LEU A 604 -36.74 -8.43 -10.25
CA LEU A 604 -35.37 -8.65 -10.72
C LEU A 604 -34.33 -8.70 -9.57
N LEU A 605 -34.74 -8.32 -8.36
CA LEU A 605 -33.90 -8.25 -7.15
C LEU A 605 -34.77 -8.51 -5.91
N PRO A 606 -34.23 -9.16 -4.86
CA PRO A 606 -34.94 -9.32 -3.59
C PRO A 606 -35.33 -7.99 -2.96
N THR A 607 -36.60 -7.85 -2.56
CA THR A 607 -37.13 -6.67 -1.89
C THR A 607 -37.29 -6.94 -0.39
N PHE A 608 -36.51 -6.22 0.42
CA PHE A 608 -36.53 -6.34 1.89
C PHE A 608 -37.25 -5.18 2.58
N ASP A 609 -37.90 -4.32 1.79
CA ASP A 609 -38.83 -3.33 2.32
C ASP A 609 -40.05 -4.05 2.91
N VAL A 610 -40.52 -3.53 4.04
CA VAL A 610 -41.55 -4.16 4.88
C VAL A 610 -42.79 -3.27 4.90
N PRO A 611 -43.74 -3.45 3.94
CA PRO A 611 -45.16 -3.20 4.16
C PRO A 611 -45.67 -4.00 5.37
N ASP A 612 -46.95 -3.89 5.72
CA ASP A 612 -47.51 -4.81 6.72
C ASP A 612 -47.39 -6.27 6.21
N LEU A 613 -47.27 -7.23 7.13
CA LEU A 613 -47.22 -8.65 6.76
C LEU A 613 -48.54 -9.07 6.08
N ASP A 614 -49.65 -8.49 6.53
CA ASP A 614 -50.97 -8.72 5.96
C ASP A 614 -51.14 -8.07 4.57
N ASP A 615 -50.57 -6.88 4.33
CA ASP A 615 -50.49 -6.28 2.98
C ASP A 615 -49.77 -7.23 2.01
N CYS A 616 -48.63 -7.79 2.46
CA CYS A 616 -47.84 -8.72 1.66
C CYS A 616 -48.61 -10.02 1.36
N LEU A 617 -49.35 -10.56 2.34
CA LEU A 617 -50.18 -11.75 2.14
C LEU A 617 -51.37 -11.48 1.20
N ASN A 618 -51.95 -10.29 1.23
CA ASN A 618 -53.03 -9.90 0.31
C ASN A 618 -52.52 -9.81 -1.14
N LEU A 619 -51.36 -9.18 -1.39
CA LEU A 619 -50.72 -9.15 -2.71
C LEU A 619 -50.38 -10.55 -3.26
N ILE A 620 -50.04 -11.50 -2.38
CA ILE A 620 -49.79 -12.90 -2.76
C ILE A 620 -51.10 -13.61 -3.11
N ARG A 621 -52.18 -13.39 -2.34
CA ARG A 621 -53.52 -13.97 -2.61
C ARG A 621 -54.09 -13.55 -3.97
N GLU A 622 -53.93 -12.29 -4.35
CA GLU A 622 -54.38 -11.76 -5.64
C GLU A 622 -53.74 -12.47 -6.85
N GLN A 623 -52.59 -13.12 -6.67
CA GLN A 623 -51.84 -13.77 -7.74
C GLN A 623 -51.87 -15.31 -7.73
N LYS A 624 -52.78 -15.98 -6.97
CA LYS A 624 -52.97 -17.45 -7.01
C LYS A 624 -53.22 -18.02 -8.42
N THR A 625 -53.58 -17.19 -9.40
CA THR A 625 -53.84 -17.57 -10.80
C THR A 625 -52.62 -17.51 -11.74
N ARG A 626 -51.45 -17.03 -11.28
CA ARG A 626 -50.22 -16.90 -12.09
C ARG A 626 -49.80 -18.25 -12.71
N SER A 627 -49.24 -18.21 -13.91
CA SER A 627 -48.83 -19.39 -14.67
C SER A 627 -47.49 -19.96 -14.17
N ASP A 628 -47.39 -21.28 -14.12
CA ASP A 628 -46.25 -22.01 -13.54
C ASP A 628 -44.91 -21.66 -14.20
N ASP A 629 -44.87 -21.50 -15.53
CA ASP A 629 -43.64 -21.09 -16.26
C ASP A 629 -43.07 -19.77 -15.74
N LYS A 630 -43.95 -18.80 -15.43
CA LYS A 630 -43.56 -17.48 -14.91
C LYS A 630 -43.13 -17.55 -13.45
N VAL A 631 -43.58 -18.54 -12.70
CA VAL A 631 -43.10 -18.82 -11.34
C VAL A 631 -41.68 -19.38 -11.42
N LEU A 632 -41.43 -20.39 -12.27
CA LEU A 632 -40.11 -20.98 -12.47
C LEU A 632 -39.09 -19.97 -13.04
N GLU A 633 -39.49 -19.17 -14.04
CA GLU A 633 -38.66 -18.08 -14.60
C GLU A 633 -38.26 -17.08 -13.50
N SER A 634 -39.22 -16.63 -12.68
CA SER A 634 -38.97 -15.69 -11.59
C SER A 634 -38.04 -16.27 -10.53
N ILE A 635 -38.20 -17.55 -10.17
CA ILE A 635 -37.29 -18.28 -9.25
C ILE A 635 -35.87 -18.31 -9.83
N GLY A 636 -35.71 -18.66 -11.11
CA GLY A 636 -34.41 -18.74 -11.77
C GLY A 636 -33.67 -17.39 -11.81
N LEU A 637 -34.39 -16.32 -12.20
CA LEU A 637 -33.86 -14.96 -12.22
C LEU A 637 -33.46 -14.48 -10.81
N LEU A 638 -34.32 -14.70 -9.81
CA LEU A 638 -34.02 -14.33 -8.42
C LEU A 638 -32.84 -15.13 -7.84
N LYS A 639 -32.72 -16.43 -8.14
CA LYS A 639 -31.57 -17.25 -7.70
C LYS A 639 -30.25 -16.74 -8.28
N LEU A 640 -30.21 -16.42 -9.59
CA LEU A 640 -29.02 -15.86 -10.24
C LEU A 640 -28.66 -14.49 -9.64
N ALA A 641 -29.66 -13.61 -9.47
CA ALA A 641 -29.49 -12.30 -8.87
C ALA A 641 -28.95 -12.38 -7.43
N VAL A 642 -29.54 -13.24 -6.58
CA VAL A 642 -29.12 -13.47 -5.19
C VAL A 642 -27.69 -14.00 -5.12
N THR A 643 -27.36 -15.01 -5.94
CA THR A 643 -26.00 -15.56 -6.03
C THR A 643 -24.99 -14.46 -6.32
N TYR A 644 -25.23 -13.64 -7.34
CA TYR A 644 -24.37 -12.50 -7.64
C TYR A 644 -24.32 -11.46 -6.51
N LYS A 645 -25.43 -11.18 -5.80
CA LYS A 645 -25.39 -10.27 -4.63
C LYS A 645 -24.53 -10.84 -3.51
N VAL A 646 -24.63 -12.13 -3.17
CA VAL A 646 -23.83 -12.77 -2.10
C VAL A 646 -22.34 -12.69 -2.42
N LEU A 647 -21.92 -13.14 -3.61
CA LEU A 647 -20.53 -13.09 -4.07
C LEU A 647 -19.97 -11.65 -4.08
N LEU A 648 -20.79 -10.69 -4.50
CA LEU A 648 -20.45 -9.26 -4.47
C LEU A 648 -20.50 -8.66 -3.05
N ILE A 649 -21.07 -9.32 -2.04
CA ILE A 649 -20.99 -8.90 -0.63
C ILE A 649 -19.69 -9.44 -0.02
N GLU A 650 -19.35 -10.71 -0.23
CA GLU A 650 -18.07 -11.30 0.22
C GLU A 650 -16.85 -10.52 -0.27
N SER A 651 -16.81 -10.23 -1.57
CA SER A 651 -15.72 -9.46 -2.17
C SER A 651 -15.59 -8.06 -1.56
N LYS A 652 -16.72 -7.48 -1.09
CA LYS A 652 -16.73 -6.21 -0.35
C LYS A 652 -16.31 -6.38 1.11
N ILE A 653 -16.55 -7.53 1.74
CA ILE A 653 -16.04 -7.87 3.09
C ILE A 653 -14.52 -8.00 3.05
N LEU A 654 -13.96 -8.76 2.11
CA LEU A 654 -12.51 -8.86 1.90
C LEU A 654 -11.87 -7.49 1.63
N LEU A 655 -12.53 -6.65 0.83
CA LEU A 655 -12.08 -5.28 0.55
C LEU A 655 -12.12 -4.37 1.80
N ILE A 656 -13.08 -4.56 2.72
CA ILE A 656 -13.13 -3.85 4.01
C ILE A 656 -12.03 -4.40 4.94
N ASP A 657 -11.77 -5.71 4.94
CA ASP A 657 -10.74 -6.34 5.76
C ASP A 657 -9.33 -5.93 5.33
N ASN A 658 -9.09 -5.70 4.03
CA ASN A 658 -7.87 -5.08 3.53
C ASN A 658 -7.63 -3.70 4.17
N SER A 659 -8.64 -2.82 4.18
CA SER A 659 -8.54 -1.52 4.86
C SER A 659 -8.34 -1.68 6.37
N ARG A 660 -9.06 -2.61 7.01
CA ARG A 660 -8.95 -2.90 8.45
C ARG A 660 -7.53 -3.33 8.84
N ILE A 661 -6.93 -4.25 8.10
CA ILE A 661 -5.55 -4.74 8.32
C ILE A 661 -4.54 -3.60 8.09
N SER A 662 -4.71 -2.77 7.05
CA SER A 662 -3.84 -1.60 6.83
C SER A 662 -3.89 -0.62 8.02
N LEU A 663 -5.09 -0.29 8.50
CA LEU A 663 -5.29 0.58 9.67
C LEU A 663 -4.75 -0.04 10.97
N LEU A 664 -4.91 -1.36 11.18
CA LEU A 664 -4.33 -2.08 12.32
C LEU A 664 -2.80 -2.09 12.29
N ASN A 665 -2.18 -2.30 11.12
CA ASN A 665 -0.73 -2.22 10.96
C ASN A 665 -0.22 -0.80 11.28
N ASN A 666 -0.91 0.24 10.81
CA ASN A 666 -0.57 1.62 11.15
C ASN A 666 -0.75 1.93 12.65
N LEU A 667 -1.79 1.39 13.28
CA LEU A 667 -1.99 1.51 14.73
C LEU A 667 -0.90 0.77 15.53
N ALA A 668 -0.45 -0.39 15.07
CA ALA A 668 0.68 -1.11 15.66
C ALA A 668 2.00 -0.33 15.50
N ARG A 669 2.26 0.27 14.33
CA ARG A 669 3.42 1.17 14.13
C ARG A 669 3.39 2.37 15.08
N LEU A 670 2.25 3.04 15.24
CA LEU A 670 2.04 4.10 16.25
C LEU A 670 2.09 3.60 17.71
N SER A 671 2.01 2.29 17.94
CA SER A 671 2.13 1.69 19.29
C SER A 671 3.56 1.37 19.69
N SER A 672 4.55 1.65 18.82
CA SER A 672 5.96 1.62 19.19
C SER A 672 6.25 2.66 20.28
N ALA A 673 7.11 2.30 21.23
CA ALA A 673 7.55 3.15 22.32
C ALA A 673 9.04 2.94 22.56
N ILE A 674 9.79 4.05 22.56
CA ILE A 674 11.15 4.11 23.11
C ILE A 674 11.06 3.94 24.63
N MET A 675 12.04 3.26 25.23
CA MET A 675 12.17 3.04 26.66
C MET A 675 12.06 4.32 27.52
N ASN A 676 10.87 4.54 28.10
CA ASN A 676 10.69 5.39 29.27
C ASN A 676 9.75 4.69 30.28
N MET A 677 10.27 4.43 31.48
CA MET A 677 9.62 3.66 32.54
C MET A 677 8.79 4.51 33.54
N GLU A 678 8.60 5.81 33.29
CA GLU A 678 7.87 6.73 34.20
C GLU A 678 6.48 6.20 34.60
N ARG A 679 5.77 5.52 33.68
CA ARG A 679 4.47 4.90 33.97
C ARG A 679 4.55 3.63 34.82
N LYS A 680 5.63 2.85 34.70
CA LYS A 680 5.86 1.70 35.61
C LYS A 680 6.22 2.20 37.00
N ALA A 681 7.10 3.20 37.11
CA ALA A 681 7.41 3.83 38.40
C ALA A 681 6.15 4.37 39.10
N LYS A 682 5.21 4.98 38.36
CA LYS A 682 3.92 5.46 38.90
C LYS A 682 2.94 4.33 39.24
N ALA A 683 2.92 3.23 38.49
CA ALA A 683 2.07 2.07 38.81
C ALA A 683 2.59 1.29 40.03
N ASP A 684 3.90 1.01 40.07
CA ASP A 684 4.56 0.31 41.17
C ASP A 684 4.54 1.17 42.45
N ALA A 685 4.69 2.51 42.35
CA ALA A 685 4.53 3.42 43.48
C ALA A 685 3.09 3.46 44.00
N VAL A 686 2.08 3.55 43.13
CA VAL A 686 0.67 3.48 43.57
C VAL A 686 0.34 2.12 44.21
N ALA A 687 0.93 1.02 43.73
CA ALA A 687 0.79 -0.28 44.37
C ALA A 687 1.47 -0.33 45.76
N ALA A 688 2.64 0.31 45.91
CA ALA A 688 3.34 0.42 47.19
C ALA A 688 2.61 1.37 48.18
N ASP A 689 2.10 2.51 47.71
CA ASP A 689 1.32 3.46 48.52
C ASP A 689 0.01 2.82 49.00
N LEU A 690 -0.65 2.01 48.16
CA LEU A 690 -1.83 1.21 48.58
C LEU A 690 -1.47 0.18 49.65
N ALA A 691 -0.32 -0.49 49.56
CA ALA A 691 0.15 -1.40 50.60
C ALA A 691 0.51 -0.67 51.92
N LEU A 692 1.05 0.55 51.83
CA LEU A 692 1.40 1.39 52.98
C LEU A 692 0.18 2.07 53.65
N GLU A 693 -0.93 2.25 52.91
CA GLU A 693 -2.24 2.64 53.45
C GLU A 693 -2.91 1.46 54.20
N GLU A 694 -2.73 0.21 53.73
CA GLU A 694 -3.23 -0.97 54.46
C GLU A 694 -2.51 -1.19 55.82
N GLU A 695 -1.23 -0.82 55.95
CA GLU A 695 -0.51 -0.83 57.24
C GLU A 695 -0.91 0.31 58.20
N LYS A 696 -1.76 1.27 57.80
CA LYS A 696 -2.07 2.48 58.59
C LYS A 696 -3.53 2.63 59.02
N LYS A 697 -4.08 1.59 59.67
CA LYS A 697 -5.28 1.72 60.51
C LYS A 697 -4.93 1.63 62.01
N PRO A 698 -5.29 2.64 62.84
CA PRO A 698 -4.83 2.72 64.23
C PRO A 698 -5.55 1.74 65.16
N GLN A 699 -4.81 1.16 66.11
CA GLN A 699 -5.35 0.28 67.14
C GLN A 699 -6.32 1.02 68.09
N SER A 700 -7.51 0.45 68.29
CA SER A 700 -8.40 0.82 69.39
C SER A 700 -7.99 0.12 70.70
N LYS A 701 -7.76 0.93 71.73
CA LYS A 701 -7.63 0.55 73.14
C LYS A 701 -8.89 -0.28 73.56
N LYS A 702 -8.89 -1.19 74.55
CA LYS A 702 -7.96 -1.43 75.68
C LYS A 702 -8.35 -2.76 76.38
N LYS A 703 -7.39 -3.56 76.85
CA LYS A 703 -7.35 -4.08 78.23
C LYS A 703 -6.04 -4.83 78.53
N ASN A 704 -5.70 -4.89 79.82
CA ASN A 704 -4.61 -5.68 80.38
C ASN A 704 -5.09 -7.17 80.48
N ASP A 705 -4.28 -8.19 80.74
CA ASP A 705 -3.32 -8.28 81.86
C ASP A 705 -1.94 -8.88 81.55
N LYS A 706 -1.01 -8.61 82.47
CA LYS A 706 0.36 -9.13 82.48
C LYS A 706 0.40 -10.49 83.17
N ILE A 707 1.31 -11.37 82.73
CA ILE A 707 2.26 -12.06 83.63
C ILE A 707 3.47 -12.58 82.83
N ASN A 708 4.59 -12.82 83.50
CA ASN A 708 5.90 -13.04 82.91
C ASN A 708 6.28 -14.53 82.76
N LYS A 709 6.72 -14.90 81.54
CA LYS A 709 8.08 -15.39 81.20
C LYS A 709 8.62 -16.71 81.82
N HIS A 710 9.45 -17.40 81.02
CA HIS A 710 10.18 -18.68 81.26
C HIS A 710 9.31 -19.95 81.09
N ARG A 711 9.68 -21.01 80.33
CA ARG A 711 10.96 -21.61 79.85
C ARG A 711 11.59 -22.67 80.78
N ALA A 712 11.09 -23.91 80.68
CA ALA A 712 11.90 -25.14 80.80
C ALA A 712 11.17 -26.35 80.18
N SER A 713 11.95 -27.34 79.71
CA SER A 713 11.51 -28.67 79.23
C SER A 713 11.01 -29.55 80.40
N THR A 714 10.41 -30.76 80.27
CA THR A 714 10.78 -31.92 79.41
C THR A 714 9.67 -33.00 79.43
N SER A 715 9.88 -34.12 78.68
CA SER A 715 9.08 -35.36 78.57
C SER A 715 7.93 -35.31 77.55
N LYS A 716 7.58 -36.35 76.78
CA LYS A 716 8.09 -37.74 76.50
C LYS A 716 7.45 -38.19 75.14
N SER A 717 7.76 -39.26 74.39
CA SER A 717 8.71 -40.40 74.38
C SER A 717 8.68 -40.96 72.93
N SER A 718 9.79 -41.16 72.18
CA SER A 718 10.82 -42.23 72.20
C SER A 718 10.38 -43.62 71.66
N PRO A 719 11.26 -44.46 71.08
CA PRO A 719 12.42 -44.17 70.17
C PRO A 719 12.78 -45.31 69.14
N PHE A 720 13.86 -45.11 68.35
CA PHE A 720 14.87 -46.10 67.86
C PHE A 720 14.46 -47.24 66.87
N ASP A 721 15.33 -47.87 66.03
CA ASP A 721 16.60 -47.54 65.29
C ASP A 721 16.97 -48.79 64.38
N GLN A 722 18.09 -49.05 63.66
CA GLN A 722 19.40 -48.40 63.37
C GLN A 722 20.08 -48.96 62.08
N THR A 723 20.57 -48.08 61.17
CA THR A 723 21.74 -48.26 60.21
C THR A 723 21.81 -49.32 59.07
N VAL A 724 22.77 -49.07 58.16
CA VAL A 724 23.45 -49.96 57.16
C VAL A 724 22.95 -49.88 55.68
N GLU A 725 23.80 -50.32 54.74
CA GLU A 725 23.92 -49.92 53.33
C GLU A 725 23.27 -50.86 52.26
N HIS A 726 23.45 -50.47 50.98
CA HIS A 726 23.35 -51.23 49.73
C HIS A 726 22.00 -51.37 48.96
N LYS A 727 22.14 -51.27 47.62
CA LYS A 727 21.15 -51.53 46.54
C LYS A 727 20.81 -53.05 46.45
N PRO A 728 19.60 -53.46 46.01
CA PRO A 728 19.23 -53.49 44.57
C PRO A 728 17.74 -53.14 44.25
N PRO A 729 17.32 -53.14 42.96
CA PRO A 729 15.98 -52.65 42.55
C PRO A 729 15.02 -53.72 41.97
N VAL A 730 13.72 -53.36 41.92
CA VAL A 730 12.67 -53.82 40.96
C VAL A 730 12.04 -55.24 41.14
N ASN A 731 10.78 -55.36 40.69
CA ASN A 731 9.82 -56.50 40.73
C ASN A 731 9.14 -56.71 42.11
N LEU A 732 7.87 -57.12 42.23
CA LEU A 732 6.91 -57.76 41.30
C LEU A 732 5.80 -56.79 40.79
N GLU A 733 5.22 -56.95 39.59
CA GLU A 733 4.08 -57.83 39.18
C GLU A 733 2.75 -57.56 39.93
N LEU A 734 1.55 -57.59 39.30
CA LEU A 734 1.18 -58.16 37.99
C LEU A 734 0.18 -57.27 37.19
N LYS A 735 0.14 -57.55 35.89
CA LYS A 735 -0.82 -57.21 34.80
C LYS A 735 -2.31 -57.26 35.24
N THR A 736 -3.26 -56.63 34.54
CA THR A 736 -3.85 -57.12 33.27
C THR A 736 -4.57 -56.05 32.42
N VAL A 737 -4.45 -56.17 31.08
CA VAL A 737 -5.50 -55.99 30.03
C VAL A 737 -6.17 -54.61 29.97
N GLU A 738 -6.09 -53.78 28.92
CA GLU A 738 -5.77 -53.98 27.49
C GLU A 738 -6.70 -54.95 26.73
N GLU A 739 -7.87 -54.44 26.32
CA GLU A 739 -8.66 -54.91 25.16
C GLU A 739 -8.91 -53.73 24.20
N ASP A 740 -8.67 -53.98 22.92
CA ASP A 740 -9.42 -53.57 21.72
C ASP A 740 -9.88 -52.10 21.60
N SER A 741 -9.39 -51.29 20.64
CA SER A 741 -8.89 -51.59 19.28
C SER A 741 -9.92 -52.31 18.41
N MET A 742 -10.66 -51.55 17.59
CA MET A 742 -11.41 -52.07 16.43
C MET A 742 -11.11 -51.20 15.21
N GLU A 743 -11.05 -51.85 14.05
CA GLU A 743 -10.29 -51.37 12.87
C GLU A 743 -11.12 -50.57 11.85
N PRO A 744 -10.45 -49.83 10.94
CA PRO A 744 -11.04 -49.28 9.73
C PRO A 744 -10.87 -50.22 8.51
N GLU A 745 -11.65 -51.30 8.44
CA GLU A 745 -11.81 -52.19 7.26
C GLU A 745 -13.28 -52.64 7.15
N ASN A 746 -13.84 -53.16 6.06
CA ASN A 746 -13.34 -53.64 4.76
C ASN A 746 -14.34 -53.20 3.65
N ALA A 747 -14.22 -53.39 2.33
CA ALA A 747 -13.54 -54.36 1.44
C ALA A 747 -13.64 -53.78 -0.02
N LEU A 748 -13.18 -54.31 -1.17
CA LEU A 748 -12.28 -55.38 -1.70
C LEU A 748 -12.25 -55.10 -3.24
N ALA A 749 -11.33 -55.51 -4.14
CA ALA A 749 -10.03 -56.20 -4.13
C ALA A 749 -9.29 -55.78 -5.46
N SER A 750 -8.16 -56.33 -5.92
CA SER A 750 -7.27 -57.40 -5.43
C SER A 750 -5.80 -57.13 -5.82
N GLU A 751 -4.91 -57.24 -4.83
CA GLU A 751 -3.72 -58.12 -4.81
C GLU A 751 -2.77 -58.25 -6.03
N ASN A 752 -1.47 -57.96 -5.84
CA ASN A 752 -0.47 -58.95 -5.36
C ASN A 752 0.96 -58.33 -5.22
N GLY A 753 1.81 -58.87 -4.34
CA GLY A 753 3.21 -58.44 -4.08
C GLY A 753 4.21 -59.61 -4.25
N PRO A 754 5.25 -59.80 -3.39
CA PRO A 754 5.80 -58.93 -2.32
C PRO A 754 7.37 -59.02 -2.17
N LEU A 755 7.92 -58.59 -0.99
CA LEU A 755 9.28 -58.89 -0.43
C LEU A 755 10.50 -58.16 -1.08
N GLU A 756 11.60 -57.66 -0.48
CA GLU A 756 12.34 -57.63 0.82
C GLU A 756 13.87 -57.78 0.46
N SER A 757 14.92 -57.54 1.28
CA SER A 757 15.17 -56.61 2.41
C SER A 757 16.69 -56.53 2.77
N SER A 758 17.13 -55.42 3.41
CA SER A 758 18.40 -55.25 4.18
C SER A 758 19.80 -55.20 3.46
N SER A 759 20.90 -55.17 4.23
CA SER A 759 22.22 -54.60 3.84
C SER A 759 23.42 -55.02 4.72
N LYS A 760 24.69 -55.07 4.21
CA LYS A 760 25.96 -54.87 4.98
C LYS A 760 27.33 -54.98 4.21
N THR A 761 28.31 -54.12 4.55
CA THR A 761 29.82 -54.29 4.63
C THR A 761 30.66 -54.87 3.45
N GLN A 762 32.00 -54.68 3.27
CA GLN A 762 33.07 -53.71 3.71
C GLN A 762 34.43 -54.12 3.02
N ASN A 763 35.55 -53.39 3.27
CA ASN A 763 37.00 -53.72 3.07
C ASN A 763 37.63 -53.22 1.74
N GLN A 764 38.94 -52.86 1.57
CA GLN A 764 40.20 -52.72 2.40
C GLN A 764 41.29 -51.98 1.54
N GLU A 765 42.47 -51.45 1.94
CA GLU A 765 43.20 -51.26 3.24
C GLU A 765 44.16 -50.00 3.25
N GLU A 766 45.50 -50.15 3.09
CA GLU A 766 46.62 -49.21 3.45
C GLU A 766 47.84 -49.35 2.47
N ALA A 767 48.99 -48.63 2.50
CA ALA A 767 49.51 -47.28 2.89
C ALA A 767 51.03 -47.22 2.46
N THR A 768 51.99 -46.29 2.73
CA THR A 768 52.16 -45.01 3.48
C THR A 768 53.48 -44.29 3.03
N LYS A 769 53.66 -42.97 3.34
CA LYS A 769 54.95 -42.22 3.60
C LYS A 769 55.96 -41.94 2.46
N ASP A 770 56.84 -40.91 2.50
CA ASP A 770 57.12 -39.81 3.46
C ASP A 770 57.56 -38.51 2.69
N GLY A 771 57.67 -37.34 3.37
CA GLY A 771 58.15 -36.05 2.81
C GLY A 771 59.59 -35.67 3.21
N PRO A 772 60.06 -34.39 3.17
CA PRO A 772 59.36 -33.11 2.90
C PRO A 772 59.93 -32.32 1.68
N ALA A 773 59.56 -31.04 1.51
CA ALA A 773 59.86 -30.22 0.32
C ALA A 773 60.91 -29.10 0.53
N GLU A 774 61.61 -28.73 -0.55
CA GLU A 774 62.52 -27.58 -0.66
C GLU A 774 61.94 -26.44 -1.54
N MET A 775 62.68 -25.32 -1.63
CA MET A 775 62.35 -24.14 -2.42
C MET A 775 62.98 -24.17 -3.82
N LEU A 776 62.31 -23.50 -4.77
CA LEU A 776 62.84 -22.93 -6.03
C LEU A 776 63.51 -23.88 -7.04
N ASP A 777 62.94 -23.95 -8.25
CA ASP A 777 63.57 -23.23 -9.37
C ASP A 777 62.63 -23.00 -10.58
N MET A 778 63.04 -22.06 -11.44
CA MET A 778 62.55 -21.71 -12.78
C MET A 778 63.80 -21.54 -13.68
N PRO A 779 63.77 -21.36 -15.03
CA PRO A 779 62.62 -21.05 -15.92
C PRO A 779 62.59 -21.78 -17.29
N LYS A 780 61.48 -21.58 -18.03
CA LYS A 780 61.36 -21.21 -19.48
C LYS A 780 59.89 -21.38 -19.91
N GLU A 781 59.20 -20.34 -20.42
CA GLU A 781 59.15 -19.92 -21.85
C GLU A 781 58.65 -21.07 -22.74
N ASP A 782 57.55 -20.97 -23.50
CA ASP A 782 56.97 -19.78 -24.18
C ASP A 782 55.55 -19.33 -23.73
N SER A 783 55.02 -18.29 -24.38
CA SER A 783 53.81 -17.52 -23.97
C SER A 783 52.47 -18.05 -24.51
N LEU A 784 51.40 -17.79 -23.76
CA LEU A 784 50.02 -18.30 -23.99
C LEU A 784 49.11 -17.32 -24.76
N SER A 785 48.08 -17.89 -25.41
CA SER A 785 46.99 -17.14 -26.04
C SER A 785 45.60 -17.54 -25.51
N ALA A 786 44.84 -16.54 -25.06
CA ALA A 786 43.37 -16.48 -24.96
C ALA A 786 42.57 -17.42 -24.01
N HIS A 787 41.59 -16.80 -23.34
CA HIS A 787 40.40 -17.36 -22.68
C HIS A 787 40.55 -18.35 -21.50
N SER A 788 40.50 -17.82 -20.28
CA SER A 788 39.49 -18.21 -19.27
C SER A 788 39.53 -17.28 -18.05
N GLU A 789 38.55 -16.38 -17.92
CA GLU A 789 38.35 -15.64 -16.67
C GLU A 789 37.47 -16.46 -15.71
N SER A 790 37.95 -16.62 -14.48
CA SER A 790 37.31 -17.43 -13.44
C SER A 790 36.55 -16.56 -12.44
N ALA A 791 35.50 -17.14 -11.85
CA ALA A 791 34.55 -16.39 -11.02
C ALA A 791 35.18 -15.89 -9.70
N ILE A 792 35.09 -14.59 -9.44
CA ILE A 792 35.29 -14.00 -8.12
C ILE A 792 33.91 -13.70 -7.51
N GLY A 793 33.59 -14.37 -6.41
CA GLY A 793 32.33 -14.19 -5.69
C GLY A 793 32.28 -12.87 -4.91
N GLY A 794 31.67 -11.84 -5.50
CA GLY A 794 31.35 -10.57 -4.84
C GLY A 794 29.97 -10.07 -5.27
N THR A 795 29.29 -9.33 -4.39
CA THR A 795 27.93 -8.83 -4.64
C THR A 795 27.95 -7.67 -5.65
N ALA A 796 28.02 -7.99 -6.93
CA ALA A 796 27.98 -7.00 -8.01
C ALA A 796 26.66 -6.21 -7.99
N ALA A 797 26.74 -4.91 -7.71
CA ALA A 797 25.62 -3.99 -7.91
C ALA A 797 25.26 -3.97 -9.40
N ARG A 798 23.96 -4.04 -9.72
CA ARG A 798 23.52 -4.00 -11.12
C ARG A 798 23.63 -2.55 -11.63
N TYR A 799 24.54 -2.33 -12.58
CA TYR A 799 24.62 -1.09 -13.35
C TYR A 799 23.24 -0.73 -13.94
N ASN A 800 22.87 0.55 -13.86
CA ASN A 800 21.63 1.10 -14.41
C ASN A 800 21.97 2.06 -15.56
N SER A 801 21.84 1.56 -16.78
CA SER A 801 22.05 2.29 -18.04
C SER A 801 21.18 3.55 -18.14
N ALA A 802 19.89 3.43 -17.81
CA ALA A 802 18.93 4.54 -17.88
C ALA A 802 19.33 5.71 -16.96
N LEU A 803 19.78 5.43 -15.73
CA LEU A 803 20.22 6.47 -14.79
C LEU A 803 21.50 7.16 -15.27
N ASP A 804 22.52 6.38 -15.61
CA ASP A 804 23.81 6.88 -16.05
C ASP A 804 23.68 7.79 -17.28
N MET A 805 22.97 7.32 -18.32
CA MET A 805 22.79 8.07 -19.56
C MET A 805 21.90 9.29 -19.40
N THR A 806 20.88 9.24 -18.54
CA THR A 806 20.05 10.42 -18.23
C THR A 806 20.83 11.48 -17.45
N LEU A 807 21.67 11.08 -16.48
CA LEU A 807 22.56 12.01 -15.78
C LEU A 807 23.57 12.63 -16.75
N LYS A 808 24.19 11.83 -17.62
CA LYS A 808 25.11 12.32 -18.67
C LYS A 808 24.45 13.35 -19.58
N ALA A 809 23.22 13.11 -20.02
CA ALA A 809 22.47 14.06 -20.86
C ALA A 809 22.20 15.38 -20.11
N LEU A 810 21.79 15.33 -18.85
CA LEU A 810 21.56 16.51 -18.02
C LEU A 810 22.85 17.31 -17.76
N LEU A 811 23.98 16.64 -17.53
CA LEU A 811 25.27 17.29 -17.24
C LEU A 811 25.85 18.09 -18.43
N ASN A 812 25.40 17.86 -19.66
CA ASN A 812 25.84 18.64 -20.82
C ASN A 812 24.97 19.87 -21.13
N ILE A 813 23.99 20.18 -20.27
CA ILE A 813 23.24 21.45 -20.28
C ILE A 813 24.11 22.56 -19.66
N LYS A 814 24.32 23.68 -20.38
CA LYS A 814 25.21 24.76 -19.95
C LYS A 814 24.59 25.62 -18.86
N VAL A 815 23.32 25.99 -19.01
CA VAL A 815 22.59 26.82 -18.02
C VAL A 815 22.48 26.11 -16.67
N LEU A 816 22.47 24.78 -16.64
CA LEU A 816 22.60 23.99 -15.41
C LEU A 816 23.96 24.21 -14.74
N LYS A 817 25.06 24.10 -15.49
CA LYS A 817 26.42 24.32 -14.99
C LYS A 817 26.64 25.78 -14.53
N GLU A 818 25.98 26.73 -15.16
CA GLU A 818 26.03 28.16 -14.80
C GLU A 818 25.19 28.48 -13.56
N ASP A 819 23.96 27.98 -13.43
CA ASP A 819 23.16 28.15 -12.22
C ASP A 819 23.85 27.53 -11.00
N LEU A 820 24.43 26.33 -11.15
CA LEU A 820 25.19 25.67 -10.08
C LEU A 820 26.47 26.44 -9.69
N LYS A 821 27.13 27.13 -10.64
CA LYS A 821 28.25 28.06 -10.38
C LYS A 821 27.82 29.36 -9.69
N ASN A 822 26.69 29.92 -10.10
CA ASN A 822 26.21 31.20 -9.57
C ASN A 822 25.65 31.05 -8.14
N ASN A 823 25.09 29.87 -7.81
CA ASN A 823 24.47 29.61 -6.52
C ASN A 823 25.37 28.83 -5.53
N THR A 824 26.67 28.59 -5.78
CA THR A 824 27.49 27.64 -4.98
C THR A 824 27.72 28.01 -3.49
N GLN A 825 27.15 29.09 -2.96
CA GLN A 825 27.31 29.50 -1.56
C GLN A 825 25.98 29.55 -0.79
N ARG A 826 25.96 28.84 0.35
CA ARG A 826 24.88 28.72 1.36
C ARG A 826 23.66 27.87 0.99
N PHE A 827 23.78 26.56 1.19
CA PHE A 827 22.63 25.67 1.41
C PHE A 827 22.75 24.97 2.76
N GLN A 828 21.66 24.96 3.51
CA GLN A 828 21.45 24.06 4.64
C GLN A 828 20.40 23.04 4.18
N GLN A 829 20.57 21.75 4.53
CA GLN A 829 19.67 20.63 4.16
C GLN A 829 19.71 20.12 2.70
N VAL A 830 20.89 20.00 2.09
CA VAL A 830 21.10 19.23 0.85
C VAL A 830 21.81 17.90 1.17
N PRO A 831 21.46 16.76 0.52
CA PRO A 831 22.18 15.49 0.67
C PRO A 831 23.67 15.59 0.24
N SER A 832 24.57 15.02 1.03
CA SER A 832 26.02 15.08 0.79
C SER A 832 26.43 14.53 -0.59
N ALA A 833 25.86 13.41 -1.03
CA ALA A 833 26.15 12.85 -2.36
C ALA A 833 25.79 13.80 -3.50
N LEU A 834 24.63 14.49 -3.42
CA LEU A 834 24.24 15.49 -4.42
C LEU A 834 25.16 16.72 -4.38
N GLN A 835 25.56 17.15 -3.19
CA GLN A 835 26.52 18.25 -3.02
C GLN A 835 27.91 17.89 -3.56
N HIS A 836 28.39 16.67 -3.34
CA HIS A 836 29.65 16.17 -3.89
C HIS A 836 29.58 16.10 -5.42
N PHE A 837 28.50 15.54 -5.98
CA PHE A 837 28.25 15.45 -7.42
C PHE A 837 28.24 16.82 -8.12
N PHE A 838 27.44 17.77 -7.64
CA PHE A 838 27.40 19.11 -8.23
C PHE A 838 28.70 19.90 -8.00
N ASN A 839 29.36 19.78 -6.84
CA ASN A 839 30.66 20.42 -6.63
C ASN A 839 31.73 19.88 -7.60
N ALA A 840 31.77 18.56 -7.83
CA ALA A 840 32.70 17.93 -8.76
C ALA A 840 32.44 18.35 -10.22
N PHE A 841 31.16 18.41 -10.62
CA PHE A 841 30.76 18.88 -11.94
C PHE A 841 31.10 20.37 -12.17
N VAL A 842 30.79 21.24 -11.21
CA VAL A 842 31.08 22.68 -11.25
C VAL A 842 32.58 22.98 -11.30
N SER A 843 33.38 22.23 -10.53
CA SER A 843 34.84 22.37 -10.49
C SER A 843 35.57 21.64 -11.62
N GLU A 844 34.83 20.93 -12.49
CA GLU A 844 35.36 20.12 -13.59
C GLU A 844 36.38 19.05 -13.16
N SER A 845 36.27 18.53 -11.93
CA SER A 845 37.12 17.43 -11.44
C SER A 845 36.73 16.08 -12.05
N ILE A 846 35.54 15.99 -12.64
CA ILE A 846 35.03 14.82 -13.37
C ILE A 846 35.68 14.72 -14.77
N LYS A 847 37.01 14.56 -14.80
CA LYS A 847 37.81 14.39 -16.03
C LYS A 847 38.54 13.04 -16.08
N THR A 848 38.25 12.15 -15.13
CA THR A 848 38.81 10.79 -15.08
C THR A 848 37.72 9.76 -14.76
N GLU A 849 37.78 8.65 -15.49
CA GLU A 849 36.87 7.50 -15.50
C GLU A 849 36.58 6.94 -14.10
N GLY A 850 37.63 6.73 -13.29
CA GLY A 850 37.52 6.30 -11.89
C GLY A 850 36.87 7.30 -10.93
N VAL A 851 36.86 8.61 -11.26
CA VAL A 851 36.22 9.64 -10.41
C VAL A 851 34.73 9.74 -10.72
N TYR A 852 34.33 9.67 -12.00
CA TYR A 852 32.91 9.67 -12.36
C TYR A 852 32.18 8.45 -11.78
N SER A 853 32.73 7.25 -11.98
CA SER A 853 32.16 5.98 -11.50
C SER A 853 32.01 5.91 -9.98
N CYS A 854 32.96 6.44 -9.19
CA CYS A 854 32.81 6.54 -7.74
C CYS A 854 31.69 7.52 -7.33
N ILE A 855 31.65 8.73 -7.88
CA ILE A 855 30.63 9.74 -7.53
C ILE A 855 29.23 9.28 -7.99
N LEU A 856 29.13 8.66 -9.16
CA LEU A 856 27.89 8.04 -9.66
C LEU A 856 27.41 6.93 -8.73
N SER A 857 28.33 6.17 -8.12
CA SER A 857 28.02 5.10 -7.15
C SER A 857 27.49 5.67 -5.82
N ASP A 858 28.11 6.73 -5.28
CA ASP A 858 27.60 7.43 -4.08
C ASP A 858 26.21 8.08 -4.32
N LEU A 859 25.99 8.60 -5.54
CA LEU A 859 24.69 9.14 -5.97
C LEU A 859 23.65 8.02 -6.18
N LEU A 860 24.04 6.88 -6.78
CA LEU A 860 23.23 5.68 -6.96
C LEU A 860 22.72 5.16 -5.62
N SER A 861 23.60 4.93 -4.64
CA SER A 861 23.19 4.46 -3.30
C SER A 861 22.34 5.48 -2.54
N SER A 862 22.36 6.76 -2.93
CA SER A 862 21.45 7.79 -2.41
C SER A 862 20.08 7.81 -3.13
N LEU A 863 19.97 7.18 -4.30
CA LEU A 863 18.76 7.08 -5.13
C LEU A 863 18.14 5.67 -5.13
N GLU A 864 18.81 4.67 -4.53
CA GLU A 864 18.48 3.25 -4.66
C GLU A 864 17.11 2.87 -4.04
N GLU A 865 16.67 3.59 -3.00
CA GLU A 865 15.30 3.47 -2.45
C GLU A 865 14.21 3.98 -3.41
N VAL A 866 14.55 4.87 -4.36
CA VAL A 866 13.59 5.58 -5.23
C VAL A 866 13.57 5.00 -6.65
N ILE A 867 14.74 4.67 -7.22
CA ILE A 867 14.91 4.31 -8.64
C ILE A 867 14.93 2.78 -8.88
N SER A 868 14.51 1.99 -7.88
CA SER A 868 14.65 0.52 -7.87
C SER A 868 14.13 -0.17 -9.13
N LYS A 869 15.07 -0.59 -10.00
CA LYS A 869 14.88 -1.42 -11.21
C LYS A 869 14.01 -0.81 -12.33
N SER A 870 13.94 0.52 -12.45
CA SER A 870 13.33 1.14 -13.63
C SER A 870 14.33 1.22 -14.80
N SER A 871 13.99 0.60 -15.93
CA SER A 871 14.69 0.70 -17.24
C SER A 871 14.04 1.74 -18.17
N ASP A 872 13.31 2.68 -17.59
CA ASP A 872 12.48 3.66 -18.30
C ASP A 872 13.06 5.05 -18.05
N ALA A 873 13.63 5.67 -19.10
CA ALA A 873 14.33 6.93 -18.98
C ALA A 873 13.39 8.06 -18.50
N ALA A 874 12.14 8.07 -18.96
CA ALA A 874 11.15 9.09 -18.58
C ALA A 874 10.81 9.07 -17.08
N LYS A 875 10.72 7.88 -16.46
CA LYS A 875 10.60 7.74 -14.99
C LYS A 875 11.88 8.16 -14.29
N VAL A 876 13.03 7.83 -14.86
CA VAL A 876 14.36 8.14 -14.30
C VAL A 876 14.63 9.65 -14.28
N VAL A 877 14.36 10.41 -15.35
CA VAL A 877 14.54 11.87 -15.36
C VAL A 877 13.64 12.56 -14.34
N VAL A 878 12.40 12.09 -14.17
CA VAL A 878 11.48 12.60 -13.14
C VAL A 878 12.05 12.34 -11.75
N ALA A 879 12.57 11.14 -11.46
CA ALA A 879 13.17 10.83 -10.17
C ALA A 879 14.45 11.63 -9.88
N ILE A 880 15.31 11.86 -10.88
CA ILE A 880 16.49 12.75 -10.77
C ILE A 880 16.04 14.17 -10.42
N LEU A 881 15.07 14.73 -11.15
CA LEU A 881 14.58 16.09 -10.93
C LEU A 881 13.87 16.22 -9.58
N GLU A 882 13.05 15.26 -9.16
CA GLU A 882 12.43 15.30 -7.82
C GLU A 882 13.47 15.23 -6.70
N PHE A 883 14.56 14.49 -6.87
CA PHE A 883 15.70 14.51 -5.94
C PHE A 883 16.44 15.86 -5.94
N TRP A 884 16.65 16.47 -7.12
CA TRP A 884 17.27 17.79 -7.27
C TRP A 884 16.41 18.95 -6.73
N PHE A 885 15.12 18.71 -6.41
CA PHE A 885 14.21 19.72 -5.86
C PHE A 885 14.66 20.25 -4.47
N CYS A 886 15.56 19.55 -3.77
CA CYS A 886 16.16 20.03 -2.52
C CYS A 886 17.19 21.18 -2.73
N TRP A 887 17.77 21.32 -3.92
CA TRP A 887 18.76 22.35 -4.22
C TRP A 887 18.07 23.70 -4.48
N LYS A 888 18.06 24.60 -3.50
CA LYS A 888 17.32 25.87 -3.54
C LYS A 888 18.24 27.09 -3.50
N ASN A 889 17.97 28.10 -4.31
CA ASN A 889 18.73 29.37 -4.27
C ASN A 889 18.47 30.15 -2.95
N PRO A 890 19.19 31.26 -2.69
CA PRO A 890 18.98 32.06 -1.47
C PRO A 890 17.56 32.64 -1.29
N GLU A 891 16.73 32.64 -2.33
CA GLU A 891 15.33 33.08 -2.31
C GLU A 891 14.35 31.94 -2.00
N GLY A 892 14.83 30.69 -1.95
CA GLY A 892 14.05 29.49 -1.64
C GLY A 892 13.45 28.74 -2.84
N GLU A 893 13.65 29.23 -4.06
CA GLU A 893 13.23 28.57 -5.30
C GLU A 893 14.18 27.40 -5.62
N SER A 894 13.65 26.23 -6.03
CA SER A 894 14.50 25.08 -6.37
C SER A 894 15.13 25.20 -7.76
N LEU A 895 16.26 24.52 -7.96
CA LEU A 895 16.95 24.35 -9.25
C LEU A 895 15.98 23.88 -10.35
N VAL A 896 15.11 22.94 -9.98
CA VAL A 896 14.09 22.34 -10.84
C VAL A 896 13.01 23.37 -11.21
N THR A 897 12.59 24.20 -10.25
CA THR A 897 11.62 25.29 -10.51
C THR A 897 12.23 26.41 -11.35
N ARG A 898 13.52 26.73 -11.17
CA ARG A 898 14.23 27.71 -12.01
C ARG A 898 14.43 27.25 -13.44
N LEU A 899 14.90 26.02 -13.64
CA LEU A 899 15.45 25.56 -14.92
C LEU A 899 14.50 24.69 -15.76
N PHE A 900 13.76 23.77 -15.14
CA PHE A 900 13.03 22.70 -15.84
C PHE A 900 11.50 22.77 -15.71
N THR A 901 10.96 23.58 -14.81
CA THR A 901 9.52 23.53 -14.49
C THR A 901 8.70 24.36 -15.47
N LEU A 902 7.98 23.66 -16.33
CA LEU A 902 6.99 24.19 -17.25
C LEU A 902 5.67 24.44 -16.48
N ALA A 903 5.32 25.71 -16.26
CA ALA A 903 4.08 26.11 -15.60
C ALA A 903 3.03 26.50 -16.66
N GLU A 904 2.12 25.57 -16.97
CA GLU A 904 1.22 25.64 -18.11
C GLU A 904 -0.24 25.87 -17.71
N ASN A 905 -0.90 26.82 -18.38
CA ASN A 905 -2.31 27.13 -18.24
C ASN A 905 -3.07 26.77 -19.52
N GLU A 906 -4.14 26.01 -19.40
CA GLU A 906 -5.03 25.67 -20.51
C GLU A 906 -6.23 26.61 -20.56
N ARG A 907 -6.60 27.06 -21.76
CA ARG A 907 -7.77 27.93 -21.98
C ARG A 907 -8.52 27.52 -23.24
N MET A 908 -9.81 27.28 -23.11
CA MET A 908 -10.70 26.95 -24.22
C MET A 908 -11.68 28.10 -24.44
N SER A 909 -11.91 28.46 -25.70
CA SER A 909 -12.93 29.43 -26.11
C SER A 909 -13.93 28.74 -27.02
N CYS A 910 -15.19 28.68 -26.60
CA CYS A 910 -16.22 27.95 -27.34
C CYS A 910 -16.61 28.69 -28.62
N ARG A 911 -16.38 28.09 -29.78
CA ARG A 911 -16.71 28.64 -31.10
C ARG A 911 -18.20 28.98 -31.26
N LYS A 912 -19.08 28.31 -30.52
CA LYS A 912 -20.55 28.40 -30.61
C LYS A 912 -21.16 29.44 -29.67
N CYS A 913 -20.88 29.37 -28.36
CA CYS A 913 -21.43 30.32 -27.37
C CYS A 913 -20.45 31.44 -26.95
N ARG A 914 -19.21 31.44 -27.46
CA ARG A 914 -18.12 32.38 -27.11
C ARG A 914 -17.71 32.40 -25.64
N TRP A 915 -18.21 31.46 -24.83
CA TRP A 915 -17.79 31.28 -23.44
C TRP A 915 -16.31 30.88 -23.37
N ILE A 916 -15.59 31.43 -22.39
CA ILE A 916 -14.16 31.20 -22.19
C ILE A 916 -13.96 30.46 -20.88
N THR A 917 -13.46 29.23 -20.97
CA THR A 917 -13.09 28.40 -19.82
C THR A 917 -11.58 28.45 -19.64
N ASN A 918 -11.13 29.08 -18.55
CA ASN A 918 -9.74 28.99 -18.08
C ASN A 918 -9.65 27.78 -17.12
N TYR A 919 -8.71 26.87 -17.36
CA TYR A 919 -8.40 25.77 -16.45
C TYR A 919 -7.24 26.19 -15.51
N PRO A 920 -7.12 25.58 -14.31
CA PRO A 920 -6.02 25.90 -13.39
C PRO A 920 -4.66 25.48 -13.95
N GLU A 921 -3.61 26.21 -13.54
CA GLU A 921 -2.23 25.93 -13.90
C GLU A 921 -1.78 24.52 -13.49
N LYS A 922 -0.96 23.90 -14.33
CA LYS A 922 -0.28 22.62 -14.09
C LYS A 922 1.23 22.84 -14.21
N SER A 923 1.99 22.34 -13.25
CA SER A 923 3.45 22.27 -13.36
C SER A 923 3.88 20.88 -13.87
N SER A 924 4.73 20.83 -14.90
CA SER A 924 5.43 19.62 -15.34
C SER A 924 6.93 19.89 -15.55
N TYR A 925 7.72 18.83 -15.81
CA TYR A 925 9.15 18.94 -16.13
C TYR A 925 9.46 18.73 -17.61
N ALA A 926 8.46 18.29 -18.38
CA ALA A 926 8.53 17.97 -19.80
C ALA A 926 7.13 18.05 -20.44
N ILE A 927 7.11 18.08 -21.77
CA ILE A 927 5.94 17.68 -22.57
C ILE A 927 6.12 16.24 -23.05
N VAL A 928 5.02 15.49 -23.20
CA VAL A 928 5.04 14.08 -23.65
C VAL A 928 4.37 14.00 -25.02
N MET A 929 4.96 13.25 -25.95
CA MET A 929 4.55 13.20 -27.37
C MET A 929 4.63 11.78 -27.94
N PRO A 930 3.59 11.27 -28.63
CA PRO A 930 3.67 9.97 -29.30
C PRO A 930 4.62 10.00 -30.50
N ALA A 931 5.58 9.08 -30.53
CA ALA A 931 6.60 8.99 -31.58
C ALA A 931 6.02 8.61 -32.95
N ASP A 932 4.91 7.85 -32.95
CA ASP A 932 4.14 7.44 -34.13
C ASP A 932 3.45 8.64 -34.79
N SER A 933 2.80 9.49 -33.99
CA SER A 933 2.06 10.68 -34.45
C SER A 933 3.02 11.70 -35.06
N ILE A 934 4.23 11.82 -34.50
CA ILE A 934 5.30 12.65 -35.05
C ILE A 934 5.73 12.16 -36.44
N ARG A 935 6.04 10.85 -36.62
CA ARG A 935 6.42 10.32 -37.95
C ARG A 935 5.26 10.37 -38.95
N GLN A 936 4.04 10.05 -38.53
CA GLN A 936 2.85 10.11 -39.40
C GLN A 936 2.62 11.53 -39.94
N LEU A 937 2.64 12.55 -39.08
CA LEU A 937 2.46 13.94 -39.50
C LEU A 937 3.62 14.45 -40.35
N LYS A 938 4.88 14.06 -40.06
CA LYS A 938 6.02 14.43 -40.90
C LYS A 938 5.97 13.77 -42.29
N CYS A 939 5.57 12.50 -42.37
CA CYS A 939 5.44 11.78 -43.64
C CYS A 939 4.22 12.24 -44.46
N ALA A 940 3.14 12.69 -43.80
CA ALA A 940 1.99 13.29 -44.48
C ALA A 940 2.26 14.74 -44.95
N PHE A 941 3.09 15.48 -44.20
CA PHE A 941 3.41 16.89 -44.45
C PHE A 941 4.92 17.15 -44.34
N GLU A 942 5.68 16.73 -45.36
CA GLU A 942 7.16 16.80 -45.38
C GLU A 942 7.71 18.21 -45.05
N SER A 943 7.03 19.26 -45.52
CA SER A 943 7.39 20.67 -45.28
C SER A 943 7.05 21.20 -43.88
N MET A 944 6.39 20.40 -43.03
CA MET A 944 6.02 20.80 -41.68
C MET A 944 7.23 20.74 -40.74
N LYS A 945 7.45 21.82 -39.97
CA LYS A 945 8.48 21.85 -38.92
C LYS A 945 8.05 21.04 -37.70
N PHE A 946 9.01 20.53 -36.95
CA PHE A 946 8.78 19.74 -35.74
C PHE A 946 7.86 20.48 -34.75
N VAL A 947 8.08 21.78 -34.53
CA VAL A 947 7.23 22.57 -33.62
C VAL A 947 5.78 22.73 -34.08
N ASP A 948 5.51 22.66 -35.39
CA ASP A 948 4.13 22.66 -35.91
C ASP A 948 3.47 21.30 -35.74
N ILE A 949 4.22 20.20 -35.87
CA ILE A 949 3.76 18.84 -35.58
C ILE A 949 3.39 18.72 -34.10
N LEU A 950 4.26 19.16 -33.18
CA LEU A 950 3.98 19.22 -31.74
C LEU A 950 2.70 20.02 -31.44
N LYS A 951 2.46 21.12 -32.17
CA LYS A 951 1.25 21.93 -32.01
C LYS A 951 -0.01 21.21 -32.49
N VAL A 952 0.05 20.51 -33.62
CA VAL A 952 -1.10 19.75 -34.15
C VAL A 952 -1.48 18.62 -33.21
N ILE A 953 -0.53 17.80 -32.75
CA ILE A 953 -0.76 16.70 -31.80
C ILE A 953 -1.48 17.22 -30.54
N ARG A 954 -1.01 18.35 -29.98
CA ARG A 954 -1.65 18.97 -28.80
C ARG A 954 -3.04 19.53 -29.09
N MET A 955 -3.33 19.93 -30.32
CA MET A 955 -4.65 20.39 -30.75
C MET A 955 -5.67 19.26 -30.97
N GLU A 956 -5.25 18.00 -31.11
CA GLU A 956 -6.20 16.88 -31.17
C GLU A 956 -6.97 16.69 -29.85
N TYR A 957 -6.38 17.13 -28.72
CA TYR A 957 -7.02 17.10 -27.40
C TYR A 957 -8.11 18.18 -27.25
N GLN A 958 -9.30 17.88 -27.76
CA GLN A 958 -10.48 18.73 -27.63
C GLN A 958 -11.16 18.57 -26.25
N LYS A 959 -11.85 19.63 -25.81
CA LYS A 959 -12.73 19.61 -24.63
C LYS A 959 -14.12 20.14 -24.94
N SER A 960 -15.12 19.54 -24.33
CA SER A 960 -16.50 20.04 -24.38
C SER A 960 -16.69 21.33 -23.58
N CYS A 961 -17.55 22.20 -24.09
CA CYS A 961 -17.92 23.45 -23.42
C CYS A 961 -18.84 23.16 -22.22
N ASP A 962 -18.30 23.30 -21.01
CA ASP A 962 -18.94 22.83 -19.77
C ASP A 962 -20.34 23.41 -19.54
N ILE A 963 -21.34 22.52 -19.62
CA ILE A 963 -22.75 22.82 -19.43
C ILE A 963 -23.04 23.32 -18.00
N LYS A 964 -22.25 22.90 -16.99
CA LYS A 964 -22.47 23.26 -15.58
C LYS A 964 -22.12 24.70 -15.26
N THR A 965 -21.22 25.32 -16.03
CA THR A 965 -20.89 26.76 -15.95
C THR A 965 -21.63 27.61 -16.98
N GLY A 966 -22.64 27.06 -17.66
CA GLY A 966 -23.45 27.77 -18.67
C GLY A 966 -22.98 27.59 -20.12
N GLY A 967 -22.02 26.69 -20.36
CA GLY A 967 -21.57 26.30 -21.68
C GLY A 967 -22.59 25.47 -22.47
N CYS A 968 -22.31 25.26 -23.75
CA CYS A 968 -23.26 24.66 -24.71
C CYS A 968 -22.88 23.23 -25.16
N GLY A 969 -22.05 22.51 -24.40
CA GLY A 969 -21.64 21.12 -24.67
C GLY A 969 -20.64 20.92 -25.83
N GLU A 970 -20.52 21.90 -26.72
CA GLU A 970 -19.76 21.83 -27.98
C GLU A 970 -18.27 21.47 -27.77
N SER A 971 -17.73 20.58 -28.60
CA SER A 971 -16.31 20.21 -28.55
C SER A 971 -15.43 21.31 -29.16
N ASN A 972 -14.38 21.72 -28.45
CA ASN A 972 -13.53 22.84 -28.83
C ASN A 972 -12.05 22.57 -28.52
N PHE A 973 -11.19 23.15 -29.35
CA PHE A 973 -9.74 23.13 -29.19
C PHE A 973 -9.31 23.86 -27.91
N VAL A 974 -8.30 23.30 -27.24
CA VAL A 974 -7.63 23.94 -26.10
C VAL A 974 -6.44 24.75 -26.61
N HIS A 975 -6.28 25.96 -26.09
CA HIS A 975 -5.07 26.76 -26.28
C HIS A 975 -4.21 26.67 -25.02
N HIS A 976 -2.90 26.48 -25.22
CA HIS A 976 -1.92 26.35 -24.15
C HIS A 976 -1.14 27.66 -23.99
N PHE A 977 -0.93 28.06 -22.74
CA PHE A 977 -0.22 29.27 -22.32
C PHE A 977 0.80 28.86 -21.25
N ILE A 978 1.93 29.55 -21.10
CA ILE A 978 2.85 29.33 -19.98
C ILE A 978 3.09 30.64 -19.22
N SER A 979 3.22 30.54 -17.89
CA SER A 979 3.46 31.71 -17.03
C SER A 979 4.94 32.10 -16.90
N ARG A 980 5.85 31.17 -17.24
CA ARG A 980 7.31 31.36 -17.33
C ARG A 980 7.88 30.40 -18.38
N CYS A 981 8.81 30.87 -19.19
CA CYS A 981 9.61 29.99 -20.06
C CYS A 981 10.70 29.31 -19.20
N PRO A 982 10.78 27.96 -19.17
CA PRO A 982 11.85 27.27 -18.45
C PRO A 982 13.14 27.33 -19.29
N PRO A 983 14.31 27.73 -18.74
CA PRO A 983 15.60 27.74 -19.46
C PRO A 983 15.98 26.42 -20.14
N VAL A 984 15.50 25.29 -19.61
CA VAL A 984 15.55 23.98 -20.26
C VAL A 984 14.15 23.54 -20.64
N PHE A 985 13.93 23.24 -21.92
CA PHE A 985 12.67 22.71 -22.43
C PHE A 985 12.83 21.22 -22.78
N THR A 986 12.17 20.36 -22.01
CA THR A 986 12.27 18.90 -22.15
C THR A 986 11.09 18.33 -22.96
N ILE A 987 11.39 17.47 -23.93
CA ILE A 987 10.40 16.67 -24.67
C ILE A 987 10.67 15.19 -24.42
N VAL A 988 9.63 14.44 -24.05
CA VAL A 988 9.65 12.99 -23.91
C VAL A 988 8.87 12.37 -25.07
N LEU A 989 9.44 11.34 -25.71
CA LEU A 989 8.83 10.61 -26.81
C LEU A 989 8.33 9.24 -26.32
N GLU A 990 7.04 8.94 -26.53
CA GLU A 990 6.44 7.65 -26.20
C GLU A 990 6.45 6.70 -27.41
N TRP A 991 6.86 5.44 -27.18
CA TRP A 991 7.09 4.42 -28.22
C TRP A 991 6.30 3.13 -27.91
N GLU A 992 5.76 2.49 -28.96
CA GLU A 992 4.93 1.27 -28.96
C GLU A 992 5.73 -0.05 -28.90
N LYS A 993 6.91 -0.04 -28.27
CA LYS A 993 7.79 -1.19 -27.97
C LYS A 993 8.31 -2.07 -29.13
N SER A 994 7.68 -2.15 -30.29
CA SER A 994 8.05 -3.07 -31.39
C SER A 994 8.31 -2.38 -32.75
N GLU A 995 8.82 -1.16 -32.75
CA GLU A 995 9.12 -0.40 -33.97
C GLU A 995 10.27 -0.96 -34.81
N THR A 996 10.19 -0.72 -36.11
CA THR A 996 11.25 -1.04 -37.07
C THR A 996 12.36 0.02 -37.12
N GLU A 997 13.54 -0.40 -37.56
CA GLU A 997 14.69 0.45 -37.93
C GLU A 997 14.27 1.67 -38.77
N LYS A 998 13.36 1.45 -39.72
CA LYS A 998 12.81 2.48 -40.61
C LYS A 998 11.99 3.52 -39.84
N GLU A 999 11.04 3.09 -39.02
CA GLU A 999 10.18 3.98 -38.23
C GLU A 999 10.97 4.82 -37.22
N ILE A 1000 11.99 4.21 -36.61
CA ILE A 1000 12.95 4.89 -35.74
C ILE A 1000 13.69 5.98 -36.52
N SER A 1001 14.19 5.66 -37.72
CA SER A 1001 14.85 6.64 -38.61
C SER A 1001 13.89 7.75 -39.05
N GLU A 1002 12.62 7.43 -39.35
CA GLU A 1002 11.59 8.40 -39.76
C GLU A 1002 11.16 9.35 -38.63
N THR A 1003 10.94 8.85 -37.41
CA THR A 1003 10.73 9.73 -36.24
C THR A 1003 11.97 10.58 -35.96
N THR A 1004 13.19 10.05 -36.07
CA THR A 1004 14.42 10.83 -35.81
C THR A 1004 14.63 11.94 -36.86
N LYS A 1005 14.28 11.69 -38.13
CA LYS A 1005 14.25 12.71 -39.21
C LYS A 1005 13.19 13.80 -39.01
N ALA A 1006 12.20 13.57 -38.16
CA ALA A 1006 11.12 14.52 -37.88
C ALA A 1006 11.47 15.54 -36.78
N LEU A 1007 12.61 15.36 -36.09
CA LEU A 1007 13.08 16.26 -35.03
C LEU A 1007 13.92 17.40 -35.64
N ASP A 1008 13.62 18.65 -35.26
CA ASP A 1008 14.42 19.83 -35.61
C ASP A 1008 15.47 20.11 -34.52
N LEU A 1009 16.66 20.61 -34.90
CA LEU A 1009 17.70 21.04 -33.95
C LEU A 1009 17.34 22.36 -33.22
N GLU A 1010 16.42 23.14 -33.76
CA GLU A 1010 15.96 24.42 -33.21
C GLU A 1010 14.43 24.49 -33.14
N LEU A 1011 13.90 25.06 -32.05
CA LEU A 1011 12.50 24.99 -31.66
C LEU A 1011 11.99 26.37 -31.17
N ASP A 1012 11.14 27.02 -31.95
CA ASP A 1012 10.49 28.29 -31.55
C ASP A 1012 9.21 28.00 -30.74
N ILE A 1013 9.32 27.98 -29.40
CA ILE A 1013 8.19 27.63 -28.53
C ILE A 1013 7.07 28.69 -28.54
N SER A 1014 7.31 29.89 -29.09
CA SER A 1014 6.24 30.89 -29.31
C SER A 1014 5.20 30.43 -30.33
N ARG A 1015 5.56 29.45 -31.17
CA ARG A 1015 4.63 28.80 -32.10
C ARG A 1015 3.79 27.75 -31.38
N LEU A 1016 4.29 27.16 -30.29
CA LEU A 1016 3.61 26.13 -29.50
C LEU A 1016 2.65 26.73 -28.45
N TYR A 1017 3.06 27.81 -27.78
CA TYR A 1017 2.32 28.47 -26.69
C TYR A 1017 1.80 29.85 -27.07
N VAL A 1018 0.55 30.14 -26.72
CA VAL A 1018 -0.09 31.42 -27.00
C VAL A 1018 0.35 32.47 -25.99
N GLY A 1019 0.73 33.66 -26.47
CA GLY A 1019 1.06 34.82 -25.64
C GLY A 1019 2.54 35.00 -25.29
N LEU A 1020 3.43 34.18 -25.86
CA LEU A 1020 4.88 34.40 -25.83
C LEU A 1020 5.32 35.45 -26.86
N GLU A 1021 6.53 35.98 -26.70
CA GLU A 1021 7.16 36.86 -27.69
C GLU A 1021 7.59 36.03 -28.92
N PRO A 1022 7.39 36.53 -30.17
CA PRO A 1022 7.76 35.78 -31.37
C PRO A 1022 9.25 35.45 -31.44
N ASN A 1023 9.60 34.27 -31.94
CA ASN A 1023 10.97 33.73 -31.99
C ASN A 1023 11.58 33.43 -30.61
N THR A 1024 10.78 32.87 -29.68
CA THR A 1024 11.30 32.33 -28.41
C THR A 1024 11.99 31.00 -28.70
N ASN A 1025 13.26 31.06 -29.11
CA ASN A 1025 14.02 29.95 -29.67
C ASN A 1025 14.76 29.10 -28.62
N TYR A 1026 14.82 27.80 -28.88
CA TYR A 1026 15.51 26.80 -28.08
C TYR A 1026 16.32 25.87 -29.00
N ARG A 1027 17.54 25.45 -28.62
CA ARG A 1027 18.40 24.54 -29.38
C ARG A 1027 18.58 23.21 -28.65
N LEU A 1028 18.54 22.10 -29.39
CA LEU A 1028 18.76 20.75 -28.84
C LEU A 1028 20.22 20.59 -28.39
N VAL A 1029 20.46 20.23 -27.13
CA VAL A 1029 21.83 20.10 -26.56
C VAL A 1029 22.19 18.67 -26.17
N SER A 1030 21.21 17.86 -25.75
CA SER A 1030 21.42 16.45 -25.43
C SER A 1030 20.14 15.62 -25.56
N MET A 1031 20.31 14.31 -25.70
CA MET A 1031 19.21 13.35 -25.78
C MET A 1031 19.59 11.98 -25.22
N VAL A 1032 18.59 11.26 -24.73
CA VAL A 1032 18.70 9.88 -24.24
C VAL A 1032 17.90 8.98 -25.17
N GLY A 1033 18.42 7.80 -25.50
CA GLY A 1033 17.68 6.78 -26.24
C GLY A 1033 17.92 5.37 -25.74
N CYS A 1034 17.03 4.44 -26.11
CA CYS A 1034 16.95 3.07 -25.62
C CYS A 1034 16.94 2.05 -26.78
N GLY A 1035 17.82 1.05 -26.73
CA GLY A 1035 17.96 -0.01 -27.75
C GLY A 1035 17.17 -1.28 -27.46
N GLU A 1036 17.32 -2.32 -28.29
CA GLU A 1036 16.54 -3.57 -28.20
C GLU A 1036 16.73 -4.36 -26.89
N GLU A 1037 17.91 -4.28 -26.25
CA GLU A 1037 18.18 -4.95 -24.96
C GLU A 1037 17.86 -4.09 -23.71
N GLU A 1038 17.16 -2.97 -23.90
CA GLU A 1038 16.96 -1.88 -22.91
C GLU A 1038 18.29 -1.28 -22.36
N GLU A 1039 19.41 -1.47 -23.08
CA GLU A 1039 20.59 -0.61 -22.93
C GLU A 1039 20.28 0.80 -23.46
N HIS A 1040 20.75 1.80 -22.72
CA HIS A 1040 20.53 3.21 -23.01
C HIS A 1040 21.80 3.86 -23.54
N PHE A 1041 21.63 4.92 -24.33
CA PHE A 1041 22.67 5.71 -24.96
C PHE A 1041 22.43 7.20 -24.68
N CYS A 1042 23.50 7.95 -24.47
CA CYS A 1042 23.44 9.41 -24.33
C CYS A 1042 24.20 10.07 -25.47
N LEU A 1043 23.52 10.97 -26.18
CA LEU A 1043 24.07 11.78 -27.25
C LEU A 1043 24.03 13.25 -26.84
N ALA A 1044 25.14 13.96 -27.00
CA ALA A 1044 25.26 15.37 -26.62
C ALA A 1044 26.01 16.18 -27.67
N TYR A 1045 25.72 17.48 -27.74
CA TYR A 1045 26.33 18.42 -28.69
C TYR A 1045 27.49 19.18 -28.03
N GLU A 1046 28.70 18.66 -28.21
CA GLU A 1046 29.94 19.21 -27.66
C GLU A 1046 30.88 19.70 -28.76
N ASN A 1047 31.53 20.86 -28.56
CA ASN A 1047 32.57 21.37 -29.47
C ASN A 1047 32.13 21.40 -30.95
N ASN A 1048 30.88 21.81 -31.20
CA ASN A 1048 30.21 21.86 -32.51
C ASN A 1048 30.02 20.49 -33.21
N ARG A 1049 29.90 19.39 -32.46
CA ARG A 1049 29.58 18.06 -32.99
C ARG A 1049 28.74 17.22 -32.03
N TRP A 1050 28.01 16.25 -32.57
CA TRP A 1050 27.37 15.20 -31.76
C TRP A 1050 28.40 14.15 -31.32
N VAL A 1051 28.38 13.81 -30.04
CA VAL A 1051 29.19 12.75 -29.43
C VAL A 1051 28.32 11.78 -28.62
N ASN A 1052 28.65 10.49 -28.68
CA ASN A 1052 28.03 9.43 -27.88
C ASN A 1052 28.85 9.19 -26.60
N LEU A 1053 28.21 9.31 -25.43
CA LEU A 1053 28.88 9.14 -24.14
C LEU A 1053 28.84 7.66 -23.72
N GLY A 1054 30.02 7.03 -23.67
CA GLY A 1054 30.17 5.62 -23.30
C GLY A 1054 29.87 5.31 -21.83
N ARG A 1055 29.84 4.03 -21.44
CA ARG A 1055 29.48 3.58 -20.09
C ARG A 1055 30.38 4.18 -19.00
N GLU A 1056 31.70 4.14 -19.16
CA GLU A 1056 32.64 4.44 -18.07
C GLU A 1056 33.20 5.87 -18.15
N SER A 1057 33.09 6.53 -19.31
CA SER A 1057 33.70 7.83 -19.59
C SER A 1057 32.70 8.95 -19.88
N LEU A 1058 33.10 10.20 -19.61
CA LEU A 1058 32.48 11.42 -20.13
C LEU A 1058 33.17 11.96 -21.40
N ALA A 1059 34.25 11.32 -21.87
CA ALA A 1059 34.83 11.65 -23.17
C ALA A 1059 34.02 10.96 -24.27
N GLY A 1060 33.20 11.72 -24.99
CA GLY A 1060 32.32 11.18 -26.02
C GLY A 1060 33.02 10.78 -27.32
N GLU A 1061 32.57 9.66 -27.90
CA GLU A 1061 32.98 9.21 -29.23
C GLU A 1061 32.23 9.98 -30.32
N ASP A 1062 32.94 10.38 -31.39
CA ASP A 1062 32.36 11.15 -32.48
C ASP A 1062 31.36 10.31 -33.30
N VAL A 1063 30.12 10.79 -33.44
CA VAL A 1063 29.03 10.09 -34.16
C VAL A 1063 29.30 10.03 -35.68
N SER A 1064 30.32 10.75 -36.17
CA SER A 1064 30.84 10.62 -37.54
C SER A 1064 31.76 9.41 -37.72
N ASN A 1065 32.43 8.97 -36.65
CA ASN A 1065 33.54 8.00 -36.72
C ASN A 1065 33.13 6.54 -36.51
N TRP A 1066 31.96 6.26 -35.91
CA TRP A 1066 31.57 4.89 -35.50
C TRP A 1066 31.52 3.88 -36.66
N LYS A 1067 31.30 4.33 -37.91
CA LYS A 1067 31.34 3.45 -39.09
C LYS A 1067 32.72 2.80 -39.32
N SER A 1068 33.78 3.32 -38.69
CA SER A 1068 35.13 2.72 -38.66
C SER A 1068 35.23 1.49 -37.76
N ALA A 1069 34.35 1.36 -36.75
CA ALA A 1069 34.42 0.29 -35.74
C ALA A 1069 33.70 -1.01 -36.17
N VAL A 1070 32.94 -0.98 -37.27
CA VAL A 1070 32.04 -2.08 -37.70
C VAL A 1070 32.80 -3.25 -38.37
N ILE A 1071 34.09 -3.09 -38.69
CA ILE A 1071 34.87 -4.06 -39.48
C ILE A 1071 35.07 -5.43 -38.79
N PHE A 1072 34.84 -5.55 -37.47
CA PHE A 1072 35.17 -6.77 -36.73
C PHE A 1072 34.04 -7.81 -36.53
N PHE A 1073 32.84 -7.60 -37.10
CA PHE A 1073 31.76 -8.60 -37.06
C PHE A 1073 31.04 -8.78 -38.41
N GLY A 1074 31.45 -9.81 -39.15
CA GLY A 1074 30.59 -10.62 -40.03
C GLY A 1074 29.96 -9.95 -41.26
N ASP A 1075 30.67 -10.02 -42.39
CA ASP A 1075 30.21 -9.79 -43.78
C ASP A 1075 28.69 -9.61 -44.02
N PHE A 1076 28.28 -8.40 -44.39
CA PHE A 1076 27.32 -8.21 -45.49
C PHE A 1076 27.66 -6.96 -46.31
N LYS A 1077 27.46 -7.06 -47.64
CA LYS A 1077 28.15 -6.20 -48.62
C LYS A 1077 27.15 -5.41 -49.49
N VAL A 1078 26.93 -4.13 -49.16
CA VAL A 1078 26.10 -3.22 -49.96
C VAL A 1078 26.85 -1.91 -50.21
N ASN A 1079 27.03 -1.55 -51.49
CA ASN A 1079 27.56 -0.25 -51.88
C ASN A 1079 26.44 0.80 -51.87
N LEU A 1080 26.68 1.95 -51.24
CA LEU A 1080 25.94 3.19 -51.54
C LEU A 1080 26.91 4.33 -51.84
N ARG A 1081 26.51 5.22 -52.74
CA ARG A 1081 27.35 6.27 -53.30
C ARG A 1081 27.46 7.46 -52.36
N GLN A 1082 28.62 8.12 -52.40
CA GLN A 1082 28.85 9.40 -51.76
C GLN A 1082 28.38 10.52 -52.70
N GLU A 1083 27.27 11.19 -52.37
CA GLU A 1083 26.87 12.44 -53.02
C GLU A 1083 27.01 13.59 -52.02
N SER A 1084 27.75 14.62 -52.41
CA SER A 1084 28.06 15.78 -51.58
C SER A 1084 27.16 16.96 -51.95
N LEU A 1085 26.40 17.45 -50.98
CA LEU A 1085 25.69 18.73 -51.08
C LEU A 1085 26.02 19.59 -49.85
N SER A 1086 26.37 20.85 -50.11
CA SER A 1086 26.93 21.77 -49.13
C SER A 1086 25.83 22.59 -48.44
N GLY A 1087 25.64 22.32 -47.15
CA GLY A 1087 25.00 23.19 -46.17
C GLY A 1087 25.69 22.93 -44.83
N GLU A 1088 26.19 23.98 -44.18
CA GLU A 1088 26.94 23.82 -42.93
C GLU A 1088 26.01 23.45 -41.76
N ASP A 1089 26.53 22.78 -40.72
CA ASP A 1089 25.84 22.00 -39.67
C ASP A 1089 25.00 20.77 -40.14
N ASP A 1090 24.45 20.75 -41.37
CA ASP A 1090 23.55 19.69 -41.88
C ASP A 1090 24.23 18.31 -42.09
N GLY A 1091 25.57 18.27 -42.08
CA GLY A 1091 26.36 17.05 -42.24
C GLY A 1091 26.39 16.13 -41.02
N ASN A 1092 26.27 16.67 -39.80
CA ASN A 1092 26.39 15.88 -38.57
C ASN A 1092 25.07 15.18 -38.22
N TRP A 1093 23.93 15.86 -38.41
CA TRP A 1093 22.61 15.32 -38.07
C TRP A 1093 22.25 14.05 -38.85
N LYS A 1094 22.71 13.94 -40.11
CA LYS A 1094 22.54 12.71 -40.93
C LYS A 1094 23.26 11.50 -40.32
N SER A 1095 24.41 11.70 -39.68
CA SER A 1095 25.12 10.65 -38.94
C SER A 1095 24.38 10.23 -37.66
N VAL A 1096 23.71 11.16 -36.98
CA VAL A 1096 22.85 10.88 -35.82
C VAL A 1096 21.60 10.07 -36.23
N VAL A 1097 20.91 10.50 -37.28
CA VAL A 1097 19.77 9.77 -37.89
C VAL A 1097 20.16 8.35 -38.32
N SER A 1098 21.35 8.19 -38.88
CA SER A 1098 21.96 6.91 -39.25
C SER A 1098 22.26 6.05 -38.01
N PHE A 1099 22.84 6.64 -36.95
CA PHE A 1099 23.14 5.95 -35.69
C PHE A 1099 21.89 5.43 -34.97
N PHE A 1100 20.85 6.26 -34.81
CA PHE A 1100 19.59 5.82 -34.19
C PHE A 1100 18.89 4.74 -35.02
N GLY A 1101 18.82 4.92 -36.35
CA GLY A 1101 18.25 3.94 -37.27
C GLY A 1101 19.00 2.61 -37.24
N GLU A 1102 20.25 2.59 -37.71
CA GLU A 1102 21.03 1.35 -37.94
C GLU A 1102 21.30 0.55 -36.64
N ARG A 1103 21.23 1.17 -35.45
CA ARG A 1103 21.29 0.48 -34.14
C ARG A 1103 19.92 0.24 -33.48
N LYS A 1104 18.81 0.64 -34.12
CA LYS A 1104 17.43 0.61 -33.59
C LYS A 1104 17.30 1.23 -32.20
N ILE A 1105 18.03 2.31 -31.95
CA ILE A 1105 17.91 3.07 -30.71
C ILE A 1105 16.71 4.00 -30.86
N ARG A 1106 15.78 3.99 -29.91
CA ARG A 1106 14.66 4.93 -29.87
C ARG A 1106 15.04 6.16 -29.05
N PRO A 1107 15.06 7.40 -29.59
CA PRO A 1107 15.23 8.59 -28.76
C PRO A 1107 14.01 8.75 -27.84
N GLU A 1108 14.21 8.72 -26.52
CA GLU A 1108 13.13 8.80 -25.51
C GLU A 1108 13.04 10.17 -24.86
N ILE A 1109 14.15 10.89 -24.69
CA ILE A 1109 14.21 12.21 -24.06
C ILE A 1109 15.06 13.16 -24.90
N LEU A 1110 14.55 14.37 -25.12
CA LEU A 1110 15.22 15.47 -25.79
C LEU A 1110 15.31 16.67 -24.84
N PHE A 1111 16.52 17.19 -24.59
CA PHE A 1111 16.74 18.41 -23.81
C PHE A 1111 17.13 19.56 -24.74
N TYR A 1112 16.31 20.61 -24.75
CA TYR A 1112 16.61 21.86 -25.45
C TYR A 1112 16.97 22.96 -24.44
N GLU A 1113 17.91 23.82 -24.80
CA GLU A 1113 18.38 24.98 -24.03
C GLU A 1113 17.94 26.28 -24.74
N ALA A 1114 17.51 27.29 -23.99
CA ALA A 1114 17.13 28.60 -24.56
C ALA A 1114 18.33 29.30 -25.22
N VAL A 1115 18.09 30.04 -26.33
CA VAL A 1115 19.11 30.67 -27.18
C VAL A 1115 19.07 32.20 -27.09
#